data_AF-A0A537LTC3-F1
#
_entry.id   AF-A0A537LTC3-F1
#
_cell.length_a   1.000
_cell.length_b   1.000
_cell.length_c   1.000
_cell.angle_alpha   90.00
_cell.angle_beta   90.00
_cell.angle_gamma   90.00
#
_symmetry.space_group_name_H-M   'P 1'
#
loop_
_entity.id
_entity.type
_entity.pdbx_description
1 polymer ?
#
loop_
_entity_poly.entity_id
_entity_poly.type
_entity_poly.pdbx_seq_one_letter_code
_entity_poly.pdbx_strand_id
1 'polypeptide(L)'
;MSPVDVDAAPATFRPTSDLSQETLDYFGGDDLRARVFFDKYALRDPRGRVLETVPPQMWRRIAREIASVEPTAAKQAEWEEKFYWLLEDFRFIPGGRIMHGAGNPKRVTLLNCFPAGTPVLTKRGFLPIQHVLPGDEVLTHRNRFKLVTHVMERETEEPLVELAVFYLGDQSIRCTPNHRFYAYDPSGSTRWVRADELTKGHYVKVDRITETIPLAELDLLDYLDGGGLEEDGSVYTAMPYVGGNGAVGVKETRRVKRRVALDEQFGRWLGFFVAEGGVTDNSVYFTLSKDEPHLAREIAGLTQSVFGLDASIQERADQPRHWMRVYVHSRVLVRFLRMFFDGRTESHEKQVPQWFLRMPQSIQKAFVGAVFAGDGVISEKSVGLFLANPGLIRQIYTILFRLNVVASVRWEGMLRYTKHRGMWINVGTQPYADAIKAWIRGDFAVESTLVEVDKNYFYKVLDGDLFIKVKQVTYAAAEIQTVYDLAVEDDHSFTVCWLGAHNCYVIPVRDDSIESIFDWMREAARTYSLGGGVGTDLSVLRPRGAPVNNAARSSTGSVSFMELFSLTTGTIGQSGRRGALMITIADSHPDVLDFVKVKRNLTKVRYANISVRVSDEFMRAVESDREFPLGFANEHAEVSRMIRARDLWSELIKGARDYAEPGLIFWDQIKYWSTSEYNGMGVITTNPCSEIPLEPYGNCCLGNVNMACFVSDPFGAQPRVDWERLEPALRAATRFLDNVLDYNADKHPLPAQKAASLKSRRIGVGFTGLGDMLIKLGLKYDTDEAVGFVDQLFERIKNVVYDESVNLACEKGVFPAYDADKHLAGRFVATLQPPVLERIRRHGLRNVALLTVPPVGSGAALAGVTSGIEPIFDRAYVRRSESLSQETFKVYHPLVREYMARFEVEREEDLPLFFVTAHQIKPEMRVKMQAAIQKHIDHSISSTVNLPRDATLEDVERVYLLAWKLGAKGITVYRESSREGILITEEQAAAQSAPATPVVEERRAATPRPRPKVTAGRTERVETPRGRIYVVVNEDEWGVCEVFVHSLDVEAEGVGRLASLALRGGIDPREVIEQLWRVQSKEVAFDRSSSGTVVRVTTIAQAVALALGRALYGEDFRPDKEFPRADVLPAPVNHVRQQTLKFAPNAGVASGSEPIPEVGIARPTNGEAAGNSDHSARMEFIGICPDCGAQLVHENGCAHCPSCGYSKC
;
A
#
# COMPACT_ATOMS: atom_id res chain seq x y z
N MET A 1 -11.47 37.97 42.92
CA MET A 1 -11.28 36.56 42.57
C MET A 1 -12.39 36.15 41.63
N SER A 2 -12.15 35.69 40.41
CA SER A 2 -11.30 36.26 39.34
C SER A 2 -11.97 35.90 38.00
N PRO A 3 -11.76 36.66 36.90
CA PRO A 3 -12.23 36.22 35.59
C PRO A 3 -11.56 34.90 35.19
N VAL A 4 -12.26 34.08 34.40
CA VAL A 4 -11.67 32.90 33.77
C VAL A 4 -11.05 33.34 32.45
N ASP A 5 -9.75 33.07 32.26
CA ASP A 5 -9.06 33.36 31.00
C ASP A 5 -9.63 32.56 29.83
N VAL A 6 -9.68 33.20 28.65
CA VAL A 6 -10.30 32.65 27.43
C VAL A 6 -9.26 32.19 26.41
N ASP A 7 -7.97 32.41 26.68
CA ASP A 7 -6.84 32.06 25.80
C ASP A 7 -6.30 30.64 26.09
N ALA A 8 -7.04 29.63 25.69
CA ALA A 8 -6.58 28.24 25.59
C ALA A 8 -6.69 27.77 24.14
N ALA A 9 -5.66 28.06 23.33
CA ALA A 9 -5.59 27.56 21.96
C ALA A 9 -5.59 26.01 21.95
N PRO A 10 -6.27 25.36 20.99
CA PRO A 10 -6.29 23.90 20.91
C PRO A 10 -4.87 23.38 20.68
N ALA A 11 -4.44 22.44 21.52
CA ALA A 11 -3.08 21.89 21.47
C ALA A 11 -2.81 21.28 20.08
N THR A 12 -1.88 21.88 19.33
CA THR A 12 -1.49 21.40 18.01
C THR A 12 -0.85 20.03 18.12
N PHE A 13 -1.53 18.99 17.63
CA PHE A 13 -1.04 17.62 17.64
C PHE A 13 0.25 17.51 16.82
N ARG A 14 1.41 17.41 17.50
CA ARG A 14 2.70 17.12 16.87
C ARG A 14 2.83 15.61 16.69
N PRO A 15 2.98 15.08 15.46
CA PRO A 15 3.28 13.68 15.25
C PRO A 15 4.78 13.40 15.46
N THR A 16 5.25 13.50 16.71
CA THR A 16 6.52 12.91 17.15
C THR A 16 6.23 11.60 17.85
N SER A 17 6.74 10.49 17.31
CA SER A 17 6.63 9.18 17.96
C SER A 17 7.62 9.09 19.12
N ASP A 18 7.16 9.49 20.31
CA ASP A 18 7.92 9.32 21.55
C ASP A 18 8.15 7.82 21.80
N LEU A 19 9.39 7.40 21.52
CA LEU A 19 9.86 6.04 21.67
C LEU A 19 9.99 5.73 23.16
N SER A 20 9.42 4.61 23.63
CA SER A 20 9.32 4.39 25.08
C SER A 20 10.70 4.15 25.71
N GLN A 21 10.90 4.72 26.90
CA GLN A 21 12.15 4.55 27.65
C GLN A 21 12.46 3.06 27.89
N GLU A 22 11.46 2.23 28.20
CA GLU A 22 11.57 0.78 28.30
C GLU A 22 12.14 0.12 27.02
N THR A 23 11.72 0.60 25.84
CA THR A 23 12.25 0.13 24.55
C THR A 23 13.72 0.54 24.38
N LEU A 24 14.06 1.78 24.72
CA LEU A 24 15.42 2.32 24.57
C LEU A 24 16.40 1.70 25.56
N ASP A 25 15.97 1.47 26.81
CA ASP A 25 16.73 0.82 27.87
C ASP A 25 17.03 -0.65 27.51
N TYR A 26 16.05 -1.38 26.96
CA TYR A 26 16.24 -2.76 26.49
C TYR A 26 17.38 -2.87 25.45
N PHE A 27 17.51 -1.87 24.57
CA PHE A 27 18.58 -1.82 23.56
C PHE A 27 19.84 -1.07 24.03
N GLY A 28 19.95 -0.71 25.33
CA GLY A 28 21.14 -0.06 25.90
C GLY A 28 21.45 1.29 25.24
N GLY A 29 20.41 2.10 25.02
CA GLY A 29 20.50 3.42 24.38
C GLY A 29 20.60 3.40 22.85
N ASP A 30 20.55 2.22 22.20
CA ASP A 30 20.61 2.12 20.74
C ASP A 30 19.26 2.47 20.09
N ASP A 31 19.10 3.76 19.82
CA ASP A 31 17.97 4.36 19.10
C ASP A 31 17.70 3.71 17.73
N LEU A 32 18.72 3.25 17.00
CA LEU A 32 18.49 2.61 15.69
C LEU A 32 17.76 1.27 15.87
N ARG A 33 18.25 0.44 16.79
CA ARG A 33 17.65 -0.86 17.10
C ARG A 33 16.25 -0.70 17.69
N ALA A 34 16.10 0.26 18.61
CA ALA A 34 14.83 0.58 19.23
C ALA A 34 13.78 1.05 18.21
N ARG A 35 14.13 1.97 17.29
CA ARG A 35 13.21 2.41 16.21
C ARG A 35 12.88 1.28 15.25
N VAL A 36 13.88 0.51 14.80
CA VAL A 36 13.63 -0.62 13.89
C VAL A 36 12.67 -1.66 14.51
N PHE A 37 12.74 -1.88 15.82
CA PHE A 37 11.73 -2.66 16.54
C PHE A 37 10.36 -1.95 16.58
N PHE A 38 10.32 -0.76 17.20
CA PHE A 38 9.10 -0.01 17.54
C PHE A 38 8.26 0.40 16.32
N ASP A 39 8.91 0.79 15.23
CA ASP A 39 8.24 1.31 14.02
C ASP A 39 7.83 0.21 13.04
N LYS A 40 8.52 -0.96 13.01
CA LYS A 40 8.30 -1.99 11.96
C LYS A 40 7.73 -3.31 12.47
N TYR A 41 8.09 -3.75 13.68
CA TYR A 41 7.88 -5.14 14.12
C TYR A 41 7.08 -5.29 15.42
N ALA A 42 7.16 -4.30 16.31
CA ALA A 42 6.38 -4.25 17.54
C ALA A 42 4.88 -4.26 17.24
N LEU A 43 4.15 -5.16 17.89
CA LEU A 43 2.70 -5.26 17.80
C LEU A 43 2.04 -3.94 18.23
N ARG A 44 1.05 -3.48 17.44
CA ARG A 44 0.29 -2.25 17.73
C ARG A 44 -1.20 -2.53 17.83
N ASP A 45 -1.82 -2.07 18.90
CA ASP A 45 -3.24 -2.24 19.21
C ASP A 45 -4.17 -1.55 18.18
N PRO A 46 -5.49 -1.79 18.29
CA PRO A 46 -6.57 -0.91 17.84
C PRO A 46 -6.24 0.56 17.53
N ARG A 47 -5.68 1.28 18.49
CA ARG A 47 -5.55 2.73 18.46
C ARG A 47 -4.13 3.16 18.08
N GLY A 48 -3.39 2.26 17.42
CA GLY A 48 -1.99 2.46 17.03
C GLY A 48 -0.97 2.36 18.17
N ARG A 49 -1.43 2.13 19.41
CA ARG A 49 -0.60 2.08 20.62
C ARG A 49 0.25 0.81 20.58
N VAL A 50 1.52 0.91 20.97
CA VAL A 50 2.39 -0.27 21.03
C VAL A 50 1.94 -1.19 22.17
N LEU A 51 1.75 -2.47 21.85
CA LEU A 51 1.49 -3.57 22.80
C LEU A 51 2.77 -4.31 23.18
N GLU A 52 3.79 -4.27 22.30
CA GLU A 52 5.08 -4.89 22.51
C GLU A 52 6.15 -3.81 22.69
N THR A 53 6.37 -3.38 23.92
CA THR A 53 7.43 -2.43 24.29
C THR A 53 8.83 -3.05 24.24
N VAL A 54 8.94 -4.38 24.33
CA VAL A 54 10.24 -5.09 24.26
C VAL A 54 10.19 -6.37 23.42
N PRO A 55 11.29 -6.75 22.72
CA PRO A 55 11.36 -7.94 21.87
C PRO A 55 10.89 -9.28 22.46
N PRO A 56 11.08 -9.60 23.77
CA PRO A 56 10.55 -10.82 24.37
C PRO A 56 9.04 -11.03 24.19
N GLN A 57 8.26 -9.95 24.16
CA GLN A 57 6.81 -10.02 23.95
C GLN A 57 6.51 -10.42 22.49
N MET A 58 7.22 -9.82 21.52
CA MET A 58 7.18 -10.19 20.11
C MET A 58 7.59 -11.65 19.87
N TRP A 59 8.68 -12.11 20.51
CA TRP A 59 9.14 -13.49 20.38
C TRP A 59 8.10 -14.49 20.87
N ARG A 60 7.44 -14.21 22.01
CA ARG A 60 6.40 -15.06 22.59
C ARG A 60 5.15 -15.12 21.70
N ARG A 61 4.72 -13.99 21.12
CA ARG A 61 3.66 -13.95 20.09
C ARG A 61 4.00 -14.87 18.91
N ILE A 62 5.16 -14.66 18.28
CA ILE A 62 5.53 -15.38 17.05
C ILE A 62 5.68 -16.88 17.32
N ALA A 63 6.29 -17.26 18.45
CA ALA A 63 6.50 -18.64 18.85
C ALA A 63 5.21 -19.45 18.97
N ARG A 64 4.24 -18.97 19.77
CA ARG A 64 2.92 -19.59 19.96
C ARG A 64 2.21 -19.85 18.64
N GLU A 65 2.32 -18.90 17.73
CA GLU A 65 1.46 -18.81 16.56
C GLU A 65 1.99 -19.62 15.39
N ILE A 66 3.32 -19.75 15.27
CA ILE A 66 3.94 -20.74 14.38
C ILE A 66 3.94 -22.15 15.00
N ALA A 67 3.82 -22.28 16.33
CA ALA A 67 3.53 -23.57 16.97
C ALA A 67 2.07 -24.03 16.79
N SER A 68 1.11 -23.12 16.58
CA SER A 68 -0.33 -23.43 16.50
C SER A 68 -0.72 -24.47 15.43
N VAL A 69 0.07 -24.63 14.38
CA VAL A 69 -0.16 -25.62 13.30
C VAL A 69 0.34 -27.03 13.63
N GLU A 70 0.97 -27.23 14.79
CA GLU A 70 1.31 -28.57 15.28
C GLU A 70 0.04 -29.39 15.61
N PRO A 71 0.03 -30.71 15.34
CA PRO A 71 -1.21 -31.50 15.27
C PRO A 71 -1.86 -31.82 16.62
N THR A 72 -1.19 -31.55 17.75
CA THR A 72 -1.73 -31.80 19.10
C THR A 72 -1.35 -30.68 20.05
N ALA A 73 -2.18 -30.38 21.05
CA ALA A 73 -1.90 -29.34 22.05
C ALA A 73 -0.56 -29.57 22.81
N ALA A 74 -0.18 -30.84 23.01
CA ALA A 74 1.12 -31.20 23.59
C ALA A 74 2.29 -30.80 22.67
N LYS A 75 2.18 -31.03 21.34
CA LYS A 75 3.18 -30.57 20.36
C LYS A 75 3.17 -29.05 20.20
N GLN A 76 2.01 -28.40 20.27
CA GLN A 76 1.89 -26.94 20.24
C GLN A 76 2.67 -26.32 21.41
N ALA A 77 2.46 -26.80 22.64
CA ALA A 77 3.22 -26.33 23.81
C ALA A 77 4.73 -26.67 23.74
N GLU A 78 5.08 -27.89 23.30
CA GLU A 78 6.49 -28.30 23.11
C GLU A 78 7.23 -27.38 22.13
N TRP A 79 6.58 -27.00 21.02
CA TRP A 79 7.19 -26.17 19.99
C TRP A 79 7.05 -24.67 20.25
N GLU A 80 6.08 -24.20 21.05
CA GLU A 80 6.07 -22.81 21.50
C GLU A 80 7.33 -22.47 22.31
N GLU A 81 7.71 -23.27 23.31
CA GLU A 81 8.93 -22.97 24.09
C GLU A 81 10.20 -23.12 23.25
N LYS A 82 10.27 -24.11 22.36
CA LYS A 82 11.41 -24.27 21.43
C LYS A 82 11.53 -23.11 20.44
N PHE A 83 10.41 -22.62 19.90
CA PHE A 83 10.40 -21.46 19.01
C PHE A 83 10.65 -20.15 19.78
N TYR A 84 10.22 -20.03 21.03
CA TYR A 84 10.57 -18.88 21.87
C TYR A 84 12.09 -18.84 22.12
N TRP A 85 12.67 -19.96 22.58
CA TRP A 85 14.12 -20.09 22.79
C TRP A 85 14.94 -19.85 21.51
N LEU A 86 14.39 -20.23 20.35
CA LEU A 86 14.99 -19.96 19.03
C LEU A 86 14.98 -18.47 18.67
N LEU A 87 13.93 -17.73 19.02
CA LEU A 87 13.78 -16.31 18.71
C LEU A 87 14.50 -15.40 19.71
N GLU A 88 14.64 -15.86 20.95
CA GLU A 88 15.29 -15.16 22.06
C GLU A 88 16.72 -14.73 21.72
N ASP A 89 17.12 -13.55 22.22
CA ASP A 89 18.36 -12.82 21.88
C ASP A 89 18.61 -12.64 20.36
N PHE A 90 17.56 -12.70 19.54
CA PHE A 90 17.67 -12.73 18.08
C PHE A 90 18.56 -13.88 17.54
N ARG A 91 18.65 -15.01 18.26
CA ARG A 91 19.33 -16.24 17.80
C ARG A 91 18.81 -16.70 16.43
N PHE A 92 17.52 -16.44 16.16
CA PHE A 92 16.88 -16.52 14.86
C PHE A 92 16.03 -15.28 14.58
N ILE A 93 16.10 -14.79 13.34
CA ILE A 93 15.42 -13.57 12.88
C ILE A 93 14.53 -13.96 11.70
N PRO A 94 13.23 -14.24 11.91
CA PRO A 94 12.31 -14.52 10.82
C PRO A 94 12.28 -13.39 9.80
N GLY A 95 12.00 -13.70 8.53
CA GLY A 95 11.84 -12.68 7.50
C GLY A 95 10.81 -11.64 7.93
N GLY A 96 11.09 -10.34 7.73
CA GLY A 96 10.38 -9.26 8.44
C GLY A 96 8.85 -9.24 8.32
N ARG A 97 8.26 -9.85 7.29
CA ARG A 97 6.79 -10.03 7.22
C ARG A 97 6.26 -11.07 8.21
N ILE A 98 7.04 -12.10 8.56
CA ILE A 98 6.69 -13.08 9.62
C ILE A 98 6.73 -12.38 10.99
N MET A 99 7.80 -11.62 11.29
CA MET A 99 7.89 -10.86 12.55
C MET A 99 6.72 -9.88 12.72
N HIS A 100 6.35 -9.19 11.64
CA HIS A 100 5.22 -8.29 11.61
C HIS A 100 3.84 -9.00 11.59
N GLY A 101 3.72 -10.18 10.97
CA GLY A 101 2.42 -10.79 10.66
C GLY A 101 2.00 -12.00 11.49
N ALA A 102 2.94 -12.83 11.97
CA ALA A 102 2.62 -14.04 12.74
C ALA A 102 2.11 -13.67 14.14
N GLY A 103 0.95 -14.22 14.51
CA GLY A 103 0.31 -13.92 15.79
C GLY A 103 -0.17 -12.50 16.00
N ASN A 104 0.05 -11.66 15.00
CA ASN A 104 -0.55 -10.35 14.99
C ASN A 104 -2.04 -10.61 14.75
N PRO A 105 -2.98 -10.18 15.62
CA PRO A 105 -4.41 -10.11 15.30
C PRO A 105 -4.65 -8.97 14.31
N LYS A 106 -3.66 -8.76 13.42
CA LYS A 106 -3.57 -7.85 12.31
C LYS A 106 -3.50 -8.62 10.97
N ARG A 107 -3.88 -9.93 10.99
CA ARG A 107 -4.08 -10.99 9.95
C ARG A 107 -3.98 -10.56 8.50
N VAL A 108 -2.87 -9.91 8.24
CA VAL A 108 -2.28 -9.69 6.96
C VAL A 108 -1.79 -11.05 6.47
N THR A 109 -2.48 -11.63 5.49
CA THR A 109 -1.70 -12.11 4.35
C THR A 109 -1.19 -10.84 3.69
N LEU A 110 0.11 -10.71 3.51
CA LEU A 110 0.86 -9.84 4.43
C LEU A 110 0.70 -8.27 4.23
N LEU A 111 -0.45 -7.74 3.69
CA LEU A 111 -0.56 -6.72 2.59
C LEU A 111 -2.04 -6.08 2.27
N ASN A 112 -2.22 -5.03 1.36
CA ASN A 112 -3.23 -3.87 1.05
C ASN A 112 -4.68 -3.98 0.31
N CYS A 113 -5.62 -3.00 -0.11
CA CYS A 113 -6.07 -1.51 -0.02
C CYS A 113 -7.50 -1.06 -0.66
N PHE A 114 -8.19 0.06 -0.20
CA PHE A 114 -9.51 0.75 -0.61
C PHE A 114 -9.74 2.28 -0.19
N PRO A 115 -10.52 3.18 -0.84
CA PRO A 115 -10.66 4.64 -0.49
C PRO A 115 -11.40 5.07 0.80
N ALA A 116 -11.04 6.25 1.30
CA ALA A 116 -11.65 6.99 2.43
C ALA A 116 -13.19 7.11 2.37
N GLY A 117 -13.84 7.13 3.53
CA GLY A 117 -15.29 7.32 3.67
C GLY A 117 -16.12 6.05 3.40
N THR A 118 -15.55 5.05 2.72
CA THR A 118 -16.18 3.74 2.44
C THR A 118 -16.66 3.07 3.74
N PRO A 119 -17.96 2.85 3.94
CA PRO A 119 -18.46 2.29 5.20
C PRO A 119 -18.31 0.77 5.24
N VAL A 120 -17.58 0.29 6.25
CA VAL A 120 -17.36 -1.13 6.53
C VAL A 120 -18.31 -1.60 7.64
N LEU A 121 -18.89 -2.79 7.48
CA LEU A 121 -19.78 -3.37 8.48
C LEU A 121 -18.99 -3.96 9.66
N THR A 122 -18.97 -3.24 10.79
CA THR A 122 -18.34 -3.68 12.05
C THR A 122 -19.38 -4.09 13.11
N LYS A 123 -18.97 -4.78 14.19
CA LYS A 123 -19.79 -4.98 15.41
C LYS A 123 -20.13 -3.67 16.13
N ARG A 124 -19.41 -2.58 15.85
CA ARG A 124 -19.74 -1.20 16.26
C ARG A 124 -20.65 -0.49 15.23
N GLY A 125 -21.29 -1.24 14.33
CA GLY A 125 -22.09 -0.71 13.22
C GLY A 125 -21.23 -0.35 12.00
N PHE A 126 -21.81 0.39 11.06
CA PHE A 126 -21.09 0.88 9.88
C PHE A 126 -20.13 2.01 10.26
N LEU A 127 -18.83 1.78 10.11
CA LEU A 127 -17.79 2.78 10.29
C LEU A 127 -17.13 3.11 8.94
N PRO A 128 -16.87 4.38 8.61
CA PRO A 128 -15.97 4.74 7.51
C PRO A 128 -14.62 4.03 7.68
N ILE A 129 -14.03 3.50 6.61
CA ILE A 129 -12.84 2.63 6.64
C ILE A 129 -11.66 3.25 7.41
N GLN A 130 -11.48 4.56 7.35
CA GLN A 130 -10.45 5.30 8.10
C GLN A 130 -10.76 5.52 9.59
N HIS A 131 -11.98 5.22 10.04
CA HIS A 131 -12.41 5.22 11.44
C HIS A 131 -12.62 3.80 11.99
N VAL A 132 -12.57 2.78 11.13
CA VAL A 132 -12.38 1.41 11.56
C VAL A 132 -10.99 1.33 12.19
N LEU A 133 -10.88 0.61 13.29
CA LEU A 133 -9.63 0.37 14.00
C LEU A 133 -9.37 -1.14 14.06
N PRO A 134 -8.10 -1.61 14.14
CA PRO A 134 -7.79 -2.96 14.59
C PRO A 134 -8.60 -3.34 15.84
N GLY A 135 -8.94 -4.61 16.03
CA GLY A 135 -9.71 -5.07 17.18
C GLY A 135 -11.15 -4.55 17.29
N ASP A 136 -11.61 -3.67 16.39
CA ASP A 136 -12.99 -3.77 15.92
C ASP A 136 -13.21 -5.17 15.34
N GLU A 137 -14.43 -5.65 15.21
CA GLU A 137 -14.70 -6.86 14.43
C GLU A 137 -15.53 -6.48 13.20
N VAL A 138 -15.08 -6.88 12.00
CA VAL A 138 -15.78 -6.70 10.71
C VAL A 138 -16.39 -7.99 10.22
N LEU A 139 -17.51 -7.85 9.52
CA LEU A 139 -18.10 -8.96 8.80
C LEU A 139 -17.17 -9.35 7.63
N THR A 140 -17.20 -10.63 7.24
CA THR A 140 -16.38 -11.18 6.16
C THR A 140 -17.25 -11.78 5.05
N HIS A 141 -16.61 -12.15 3.93
CA HIS A 141 -17.24 -12.89 2.82
C HIS A 141 -17.89 -14.24 3.22
N ARG A 142 -17.77 -14.65 4.49
CA ARG A 142 -18.37 -15.87 5.06
C ARG A 142 -19.46 -15.60 6.09
N ASN A 143 -20.05 -14.39 6.10
CA ASN A 143 -21.18 -14.00 6.96
C ASN A 143 -20.91 -14.10 8.48
N ARG A 144 -19.65 -14.20 8.89
CA ARG A 144 -19.19 -14.20 10.28
C ARG A 144 -18.44 -12.92 10.57
N PHE A 145 -18.48 -12.43 11.81
CA PHE A 145 -17.54 -11.38 12.19
C PHE A 145 -16.19 -12.00 12.55
N LYS A 146 -15.16 -11.24 12.25
CA LYS A 146 -13.77 -11.52 12.55
C LYS A 146 -13.12 -10.21 12.95
N LEU A 147 -12.07 -10.26 13.77
CA LEU A 147 -11.35 -9.03 14.12
C LEU A 147 -10.96 -8.30 12.82
N VAL A 148 -11.12 -6.98 12.81
CA VAL A 148 -10.37 -6.07 11.95
C VAL A 148 -8.96 -6.16 12.44
N THR A 149 -8.07 -6.28 11.49
CA THR A 149 -6.73 -6.67 11.82
C THR A 149 -5.80 -5.51 11.48
N HIS A 150 -5.01 -5.46 10.40
CA HIS A 150 -4.38 -4.17 10.05
C HIS A 150 -5.43 -3.23 9.46
N VAL A 151 -5.46 -1.98 9.92
CA VAL A 151 -5.81 -0.86 9.04
C VAL A 151 -4.50 -0.42 8.38
N MET A 152 -4.48 -0.37 7.06
CA MET A 152 -3.35 0.13 6.24
C MET A 152 -3.80 1.41 5.54
N GLU A 153 -2.88 2.28 5.10
CA GLU A 153 -3.22 3.45 4.28
C GLU A 153 -2.10 3.86 3.30
N ARG A 154 -2.47 4.48 2.17
CA ARG A 154 -1.62 5.14 1.17
C ARG A 154 -2.44 6.19 0.42
N GLU A 155 -1.81 7.10 -0.31
CA GLU A 155 -2.52 7.94 -1.30
C GLU A 155 -2.61 7.25 -2.67
N THR A 156 -3.57 7.68 -3.51
CA THR A 156 -3.70 7.23 -4.91
C THR A 156 -4.25 8.35 -5.79
N GLU A 157 -3.81 8.36 -7.05
CA GLU A 157 -4.36 9.19 -8.15
C GLU A 157 -5.15 8.33 -9.17
N GLU A 158 -5.18 7.01 -8.93
CA GLU A 158 -5.85 5.98 -9.71
C GLU A 158 -7.38 6.26 -9.81
N PRO A 159 -7.97 6.37 -11.02
CA PRO A 159 -9.40 6.62 -11.18
C PRO A 159 -10.21 5.51 -10.50
N LEU A 160 -10.95 5.85 -9.45
CA LEU A 160 -11.66 4.86 -8.65
C LEU A 160 -12.86 4.31 -9.40
N VAL A 161 -13.03 2.98 -9.35
CA VAL A 161 -14.26 2.33 -9.79
C VAL A 161 -15.38 2.66 -8.81
N GLU A 162 -16.48 3.19 -9.34
CA GLU A 162 -17.77 3.33 -8.69
C GLU A 162 -18.67 2.15 -9.07
N LEU A 163 -18.76 1.16 -8.19
CA LEU A 163 -19.65 0.00 -8.32
C LEU A 163 -21.01 0.31 -7.70
N ALA A 164 -22.07 0.33 -8.50
CA ALA A 164 -23.45 0.37 -8.02
C ALA A 164 -24.16 -0.96 -8.31
N VAL A 165 -24.92 -1.46 -7.34
CA VAL A 165 -25.73 -2.68 -7.44
C VAL A 165 -27.22 -2.36 -7.26
N PHE A 166 -28.11 -3.31 -7.57
CA PHE A 166 -29.54 -3.16 -7.28
C PHE A 166 -29.84 -3.26 -5.77
N TYR A 167 -31.07 -2.96 -5.34
CA TYR A 167 -31.57 -2.99 -3.94
C TYR A 167 -30.86 -2.09 -2.91
N LEU A 168 -29.55 -1.88 -2.95
CA LEU A 168 -28.76 -1.00 -2.05
C LEU A 168 -28.95 0.52 -2.32
N GLY A 169 -30.04 0.91 -3.00
CA GLY A 169 -30.38 2.29 -3.30
C GLY A 169 -29.56 2.94 -4.43
N ASP A 170 -28.92 4.06 -4.10
CA ASP A 170 -28.04 4.84 -4.97
C ASP A 170 -26.56 4.82 -4.52
N GLN A 171 -26.24 4.15 -3.41
CA GLN A 171 -24.88 4.08 -2.89
C GLN A 171 -23.98 3.33 -3.88
N SER A 172 -23.10 4.07 -4.56
CA SER A 172 -21.94 3.50 -5.24
C SER A 172 -20.83 3.19 -4.24
N ILE A 173 -20.13 2.08 -4.48
CA ILE A 173 -18.96 1.65 -3.71
C ILE A 173 -17.76 2.11 -4.51
N ARG A 174 -16.99 3.05 -3.93
CA ARG A 174 -15.78 3.56 -4.57
C ARG A 174 -14.61 2.67 -4.14
N CYS A 175 -13.80 2.25 -5.09
CA CYS A 175 -12.69 1.31 -4.86
C CYS A 175 -11.61 1.49 -5.93
N THR A 176 -10.39 1.04 -5.67
CA THR A 176 -9.37 0.99 -6.74
C THR A 176 -9.79 -0.07 -7.78
N PRO A 177 -9.61 0.16 -9.08
CA PRO A 177 -9.85 -0.82 -10.16
C PRO A 177 -9.39 -2.25 -9.84
N ASN A 178 -8.21 -2.37 -9.22
CA ASN A 178 -7.59 -3.63 -8.84
C ASN A 178 -8.24 -4.35 -7.64
N HIS A 179 -9.15 -3.71 -6.91
CA HIS A 179 -9.87 -4.32 -5.79
C HIS A 179 -10.79 -5.44 -6.30
N ARG A 180 -11.00 -6.54 -5.55
CA ARG A 180 -11.79 -7.70 -6.02
C ARG A 180 -12.97 -8.02 -5.13
N PHE A 181 -14.17 -8.02 -5.69
CA PHE A 181 -15.39 -8.44 -4.98
C PHE A 181 -15.75 -9.89 -5.29
N TYR A 182 -16.43 -10.58 -4.36
CA TYR A 182 -16.89 -11.95 -4.58
C TYR A 182 -18.21 -11.93 -5.36
N ALA A 183 -18.22 -12.48 -6.57
CA ALA A 183 -19.34 -12.36 -7.50
C ALA A 183 -19.66 -13.68 -8.22
N TYR A 184 -20.93 -13.84 -8.56
CA TYR A 184 -21.44 -14.81 -9.51
C TYR A 184 -21.33 -14.23 -10.93
N ASP A 185 -20.63 -14.98 -11.78
CA ASP A 185 -20.28 -14.66 -13.16
C ASP A 185 -21.45 -15.02 -14.12
N PRO A 186 -21.66 -14.26 -15.22
CA PRO A 186 -22.48 -14.70 -16.35
C PRO A 186 -22.22 -16.13 -16.85
N SER A 187 -21.01 -16.69 -16.67
CA SER A 187 -20.66 -18.07 -17.00
C SER A 187 -21.26 -19.13 -16.05
N GLY A 188 -21.93 -18.73 -14.98
CA GLY A 188 -22.59 -19.64 -14.04
C GLY A 188 -21.76 -20.09 -12.83
N SER A 189 -20.69 -19.37 -12.47
CA SER A 189 -19.79 -19.73 -11.36
C SER A 189 -19.53 -18.57 -10.39
N THR A 190 -19.19 -18.87 -9.14
CA THR A 190 -18.80 -17.86 -8.12
C THR A 190 -17.28 -17.72 -8.05
N ARG A 191 -16.77 -16.48 -8.13
CA ARG A 191 -15.34 -16.17 -8.07
C ARG A 191 -15.06 -14.75 -7.55
N TRP A 192 -13.80 -14.47 -7.21
CA TRP A 192 -13.34 -13.11 -6.94
C TRP A 192 -13.05 -12.37 -8.26
N VAL A 193 -13.86 -11.36 -8.58
CA VAL A 193 -13.80 -10.54 -9.82
C VAL A 193 -13.27 -9.15 -9.48
N ARG A 194 -12.40 -8.55 -10.31
CA ARG A 194 -11.93 -7.17 -10.08
C ARG A 194 -13.06 -6.15 -10.24
N ALA A 195 -12.94 -4.99 -9.60
CA ALA A 195 -13.92 -3.92 -9.69
C ALA A 195 -14.06 -3.40 -11.12
N ASP A 196 -12.95 -3.30 -11.86
CA ASP A 196 -12.93 -2.94 -13.28
C ASP A 196 -13.41 -4.05 -14.23
N GLU A 197 -13.29 -5.32 -13.82
CA GLU A 197 -13.85 -6.48 -14.53
C GLU A 197 -15.37 -6.66 -14.32
N LEU A 198 -15.97 -6.00 -13.32
CA LEU A 198 -17.41 -6.12 -13.07
C LEU A 198 -18.24 -5.45 -14.17
N THR A 199 -19.34 -6.10 -14.52
CA THR A 199 -20.27 -5.65 -15.57
C THR A 199 -21.70 -5.89 -15.13
N LYS A 200 -22.67 -5.27 -15.81
CA LYS A 200 -24.13 -5.46 -15.58
C LYS A 200 -24.61 -6.91 -15.74
N GLY A 201 -23.77 -7.85 -16.21
CA GLY A 201 -24.07 -9.28 -16.21
C GLY A 201 -23.88 -9.95 -14.85
N HIS A 202 -22.92 -9.48 -14.05
CA HIS A 202 -22.50 -10.06 -12.78
C HIS A 202 -23.49 -9.80 -11.64
N TYR A 203 -23.44 -10.66 -10.61
CA TYR A 203 -24.12 -10.47 -9.33
C TYR A 203 -23.09 -10.56 -8.21
N VAL A 204 -22.97 -9.55 -7.36
CA VAL A 204 -21.97 -9.52 -6.28
C VAL A 204 -22.61 -10.05 -4.99
N LYS A 205 -21.89 -10.87 -4.23
CA LYS A 205 -22.38 -11.38 -2.93
C LYS A 205 -22.62 -10.22 -1.98
N VAL A 206 -23.73 -10.27 -1.25
CA VAL A 206 -24.04 -9.38 -0.12
C VAL A 206 -23.88 -10.16 1.17
N ASP A 207 -22.90 -9.78 1.98
CA ASP A 207 -22.66 -10.41 3.29
C ASP A 207 -23.71 -9.99 4.32
N ARG A 208 -24.12 -10.93 5.18
CA ARG A 208 -25.12 -10.71 6.25
C ARG A 208 -24.62 -11.16 7.62
N ILE A 209 -25.17 -10.56 8.67
CA ILE A 209 -24.92 -10.96 10.05
C ILE A 209 -25.60 -12.31 10.32
N THR A 210 -24.85 -13.33 10.75
CA THR A 210 -25.41 -14.62 11.23
C THR A 210 -25.36 -14.78 12.76
N GLU A 211 -24.49 -14.03 13.45
CA GLU A 211 -24.32 -14.10 14.90
C GLU A 211 -25.57 -13.70 15.70
N THR A 212 -25.82 -14.45 16.77
CA THR A 212 -26.77 -14.11 17.83
C THR A 212 -25.99 -13.91 19.14
N ILE A 213 -26.22 -12.82 19.88
CA ILE A 213 -25.66 -12.64 21.23
C ILE A 213 -26.68 -13.08 22.30
N PRO A 214 -26.24 -13.75 23.39
CA PRO A 214 -27.13 -14.33 24.40
C PRO A 214 -27.49 -13.33 25.52
N LEU A 215 -27.73 -12.05 25.19
CA LEU A 215 -28.08 -11.05 26.20
C LEU A 215 -29.57 -11.19 26.55
N ALA A 216 -29.87 -11.64 27.76
CA ALA A 216 -31.23 -11.96 28.22
C ALA A 216 -31.93 -10.80 28.95
N GLU A 217 -31.18 -9.82 29.45
CA GLU A 217 -31.72 -8.66 30.18
C GLU A 217 -30.77 -7.45 30.14
N LEU A 218 -31.32 -6.27 30.45
CA LEU A 218 -30.59 -5.03 30.71
C LEU A 218 -30.73 -4.65 32.19
N ASP A 219 -29.65 -4.16 32.80
CA ASP A 219 -29.69 -3.50 34.11
C ASP A 219 -29.89 -1.99 33.92
N LEU A 220 -30.99 -1.44 34.42
CA LEU A 220 -31.25 0.00 34.34
C LEU A 220 -30.28 0.84 35.16
N LEU A 221 -29.53 0.27 36.13
CA LEU A 221 -28.44 1.01 36.79
C LEU A 221 -27.33 1.45 35.81
N ASP A 222 -27.06 0.65 34.78
CA ASP A 222 -26.03 0.93 33.76
C ASP A 222 -26.41 2.17 32.90
N TYR A 223 -27.64 2.67 33.05
CA TYR A 223 -28.21 3.81 32.32
C TYR A 223 -28.70 4.92 33.28
N LEU A 224 -28.09 5.05 34.46
CA LEU A 224 -28.46 6.05 35.47
C LEU A 224 -27.25 6.70 36.16
N ASP A 225 -26.98 7.97 35.82
CA ASP A 225 -26.05 8.83 36.58
C ASP A 225 -26.59 9.15 37.99
N GLY A 226 -26.29 8.24 38.94
CA GLY A 226 -26.69 8.32 40.34
C GLY A 226 -28.14 7.89 40.59
N GLY A 227 -28.33 7.06 41.62
CA GLY A 227 -29.62 6.53 42.05
C GLY A 227 -29.51 5.69 43.32
N GLY A 228 -30.66 5.25 43.84
CA GLY A 228 -30.76 4.29 44.93
C GLY A 228 -31.20 2.91 44.44
N LEU A 229 -30.81 1.88 45.18
CA LEU A 229 -31.23 0.50 45.01
C LEU A 229 -32.03 0.08 46.25
N GLU A 230 -33.26 -0.38 46.04
CA GLU A 230 -34.15 -0.87 47.09
C GLU A 230 -33.87 -2.35 47.42
N GLU A 231 -34.33 -2.84 48.58
CA GLU A 231 -34.21 -4.26 48.96
C GLU A 231 -34.97 -5.21 48.02
N ASP A 232 -36.03 -4.74 47.36
CA ASP A 232 -36.76 -5.48 46.31
C ASP A 232 -36.01 -5.51 44.96
N GLY A 233 -34.84 -4.87 44.89
CA GLY A 233 -34.00 -4.76 43.70
C GLY A 233 -34.48 -3.71 42.69
N SER A 234 -35.52 -2.93 42.98
CA SER A 234 -35.99 -1.84 42.11
C SER A 234 -35.09 -0.61 42.20
N VAL A 235 -35.15 0.24 41.17
CA VAL A 235 -34.27 1.41 41.03
C VAL A 235 -35.02 2.72 40.94
N TYR A 236 -34.46 3.75 41.56
CA TYR A 236 -34.96 5.11 41.51
C TYR A 236 -33.80 6.11 41.43
N THR A 237 -34.11 7.32 40.97
CA THR A 237 -33.18 8.47 41.03
C THR A 237 -33.61 9.41 42.13
N ALA A 238 -32.62 9.98 42.82
CA ALA A 238 -32.80 10.86 43.95
C ALA A 238 -32.31 12.27 43.57
N MET A 239 -33.12 13.30 43.82
CA MET A 239 -32.77 14.68 43.48
C MET A 239 -32.94 15.62 44.68
N PRO A 240 -31.98 16.54 44.92
CA PRO A 240 -32.19 17.65 45.85
C PRO A 240 -33.45 18.44 45.48
N TYR A 241 -34.28 18.73 46.47
CA TYR A 241 -35.50 19.52 46.32
C TYR A 241 -35.64 20.47 47.50
N VAL A 242 -35.91 21.74 47.21
CA VAL A 242 -36.23 22.74 48.23
C VAL A 242 -37.75 22.86 48.29
N GLY A 243 -38.34 22.48 49.42
CA GLY A 243 -39.76 22.66 49.67
C GLY A 243 -40.12 24.15 49.79
N GLY A 244 -41.39 24.50 49.59
CA GLY A 244 -41.87 25.89 49.63
C GLY A 244 -41.59 26.64 50.95
N ASN A 245 -41.24 25.91 52.02
CA ASN A 245 -40.89 26.44 53.34
C ASN A 245 -39.36 26.62 53.53
N GLY A 246 -38.56 26.50 52.46
CA GLY A 246 -37.09 26.57 52.51
C GLY A 246 -36.38 25.28 52.97
N ALA A 247 -37.14 24.25 53.36
CA ALA A 247 -36.58 22.96 53.77
C ALA A 247 -35.90 22.24 52.60
N VAL A 248 -34.59 22.00 52.71
CA VAL A 248 -33.83 21.19 51.75
C VAL A 248 -34.02 19.71 52.09
N GLY A 249 -34.49 18.93 51.12
CA GLY A 249 -34.63 17.49 51.22
C GLY A 249 -34.25 16.79 49.93
N VAL A 250 -34.43 15.48 49.89
CA VAL A 250 -34.22 14.66 48.69
C VAL A 250 -35.56 14.11 48.24
N LYS A 251 -35.92 14.33 46.97
CA LYS A 251 -37.13 13.79 46.35
C LYS A 251 -36.75 12.67 45.38
N GLU A 252 -37.30 11.50 45.67
CA GLU A 252 -37.09 10.29 44.90
C GLU A 252 -38.09 10.18 43.74
N THR A 253 -37.72 9.48 42.67
CA THR A 253 -38.63 9.15 41.58
C THR A 253 -39.49 7.93 41.89
N ARG A 254 -40.49 7.66 41.03
CA ARG A 254 -41.08 6.33 40.91
C ARG A 254 -39.97 5.30 40.74
N ARG A 255 -40.13 4.14 41.41
CA ARG A 255 -39.30 2.97 41.22
C ARG A 255 -39.58 2.35 39.85
N VAL A 256 -38.59 1.69 39.26
CA VAL A 256 -38.71 0.94 38.01
C VAL A 256 -38.07 -0.43 38.19
N LYS A 257 -38.59 -1.44 37.49
CA LYS A 257 -37.97 -2.78 37.46
C LYS A 257 -36.54 -2.68 36.92
N ARG A 258 -35.55 -2.99 37.76
CA ARG A 258 -34.12 -2.86 37.45
C ARG A 258 -33.68 -3.75 36.29
N ARG A 259 -34.05 -5.02 36.31
CA ARG A 259 -33.72 -6.00 35.27
C ARG A 259 -34.87 -6.10 34.27
N VAL A 260 -34.65 -5.49 33.11
CA VAL A 260 -35.59 -5.46 31.98
C VAL A 260 -35.25 -6.63 31.06
N ALA A 261 -36.17 -7.56 30.88
CA ALA A 261 -35.95 -8.73 30.02
C ALA A 261 -35.83 -8.29 28.55
N LEU A 262 -34.88 -8.89 27.83
CA LEU A 262 -34.77 -8.77 26.39
C LEU A 262 -35.53 -9.92 25.74
N ASP A 263 -36.83 -9.69 25.56
CA ASP A 263 -37.77 -10.62 24.94
C ASP A 263 -38.52 -9.96 23.76
N GLU A 264 -39.49 -10.67 23.22
CA GLU A 264 -40.35 -10.18 22.13
C GLU A 264 -41.18 -8.96 22.57
N GLN A 265 -41.56 -8.85 23.85
CA GLN A 265 -42.30 -7.71 24.39
C GLN A 265 -41.43 -6.44 24.44
N PHE A 266 -40.19 -6.55 24.91
CA PHE A 266 -39.22 -5.45 24.85
C PHE A 266 -38.93 -5.05 23.39
N GLY A 267 -38.70 -6.03 22.50
CA GLY A 267 -38.48 -5.77 21.08
C GLY A 267 -39.63 -4.99 20.45
N ARG A 268 -40.87 -5.44 20.69
CA ARG A 268 -42.10 -4.79 20.19
C ARG A 268 -42.31 -3.38 20.77
N TRP A 269 -42.12 -3.22 22.08
CA TRP A 269 -42.21 -1.90 22.74
C TRP A 269 -41.16 -0.93 22.19
N LEU A 270 -39.92 -1.39 21.99
CA LEU A 270 -38.84 -0.58 21.44
C LEU A 270 -39.13 -0.17 19.98
N GLY A 271 -39.77 -1.04 19.19
CA GLY A 271 -40.18 -0.70 17.83
C GLY A 271 -41.23 0.40 17.79
N PHE A 272 -42.25 0.32 18.65
CA PHE A 272 -43.23 1.40 18.82
C PHE A 272 -42.60 2.70 19.36
N PHE A 273 -41.57 2.62 20.22
CA PHE A 273 -40.84 3.81 20.66
C PHE A 273 -40.00 4.41 19.52
N VAL A 274 -39.39 3.57 18.68
CA VAL A 274 -38.58 4.01 17.54
C VAL A 274 -39.43 4.78 16.52
N ALA A 275 -40.64 4.29 16.21
CA ALA A 275 -41.59 5.04 15.41
C ALA A 275 -42.16 6.24 16.20
N GLU A 276 -43.19 5.99 17.01
CA GLU A 276 -44.12 7.01 17.54
C GLU A 276 -43.68 7.66 18.86
N GLY A 277 -42.59 7.15 19.45
CA GLY A 277 -42.08 7.58 20.75
C GLY A 277 -41.35 8.91 20.76
N GLY A 278 -41.34 9.57 21.92
CA GLY A 278 -40.52 10.74 22.25
C GLY A 278 -40.38 10.90 23.77
N VAL A 279 -39.57 11.88 24.20
CA VAL A 279 -39.33 12.15 25.63
C VAL A 279 -39.48 13.63 25.97
N THR A 280 -39.91 13.91 27.20
CA THR A 280 -39.81 15.23 27.86
C THR A 280 -38.75 15.16 28.96
N ASP A 281 -38.68 16.14 29.86
CA ASP A 281 -37.80 16.12 31.05
C ASP A 281 -38.35 15.31 32.24
N ASN A 282 -39.51 14.68 32.09
CA ASN A 282 -40.13 13.88 33.14
C ASN A 282 -40.97 12.68 32.64
N SER A 283 -41.24 12.58 31.34
CA SER A 283 -42.16 11.60 30.78
C SER A 283 -41.67 11.06 29.45
N VAL A 284 -41.90 9.78 29.19
CA VAL A 284 -41.91 9.22 27.83
C VAL A 284 -43.31 9.41 27.27
N TYR A 285 -43.44 9.68 25.97
CA TYR A 285 -44.74 9.71 25.31
C TYR A 285 -44.69 8.98 23.97
N PHE A 286 -45.86 8.53 23.51
CA PHE A 286 -46.08 7.98 22.17
C PHE A 286 -47.26 8.74 21.57
N THR A 287 -47.14 9.25 20.34
CA THR A 287 -48.23 9.97 19.65
C THR A 287 -48.80 9.07 18.57
N LEU A 288 -50.10 8.76 18.61
CA LEU A 288 -50.76 7.84 17.68
C LEU A 288 -51.96 8.53 17.02
N SER A 289 -52.48 7.99 15.91
CA SER A 289 -53.79 8.39 15.41
C SER A 289 -54.88 8.06 16.44
N LYS A 290 -55.97 8.84 16.46
CA LYS A 290 -57.19 8.48 17.20
C LYS A 290 -57.87 7.21 16.65
N ASP A 291 -57.51 6.79 15.44
CA ASP A 291 -57.99 5.56 14.81
C ASP A 291 -57.20 4.30 15.26
N GLU A 292 -56.13 4.48 16.07
CA GLU A 292 -55.23 3.42 16.55
C GLU A 292 -55.32 3.14 18.07
N PRO A 293 -56.50 3.16 18.73
CA PRO A 293 -56.60 2.95 20.19
C PRO A 293 -56.30 1.51 20.60
N HIS A 294 -56.02 0.61 19.65
CA HIS A 294 -55.47 -0.72 19.92
C HIS A 294 -53.96 -0.64 20.20
N LEU A 295 -53.18 0.06 19.37
CA LEU A 295 -51.75 0.32 19.60
C LEU A 295 -51.54 1.09 20.92
N ALA A 296 -52.40 2.06 21.23
CA ALA A 296 -52.31 2.83 22.47
C ALA A 296 -52.44 1.93 23.73
N ARG A 297 -53.33 0.93 23.69
CA ARG A 297 -53.51 -0.05 24.77
C ARG A 297 -52.39 -1.09 24.80
N GLU A 298 -51.91 -1.52 23.63
CA GLU A 298 -50.77 -2.43 23.49
C GLU A 298 -49.50 -1.83 24.08
N ILE A 299 -49.15 -0.59 23.72
CA ILE A 299 -47.99 0.14 24.27
C ILE A 299 -48.13 0.33 25.79
N ALA A 300 -49.33 0.63 26.30
CA ALA A 300 -49.56 0.73 27.74
C ALA A 300 -49.33 -0.62 28.47
N GLY A 301 -49.88 -1.72 27.94
CA GLY A 301 -49.68 -3.06 28.49
C GLY A 301 -48.23 -3.53 28.42
N LEU A 302 -47.54 -3.28 27.30
CA LEU A 302 -46.12 -3.55 27.13
C LEU A 302 -45.26 -2.71 28.09
N THR A 303 -45.59 -1.44 28.32
CA THR A 303 -44.87 -0.59 29.30
C THR A 303 -44.98 -1.18 30.71
N GLN A 304 -46.16 -1.65 31.11
CA GLN A 304 -46.37 -2.29 32.40
C GLN A 304 -45.64 -3.64 32.50
N SER A 305 -45.67 -4.47 31.45
CA SER A 305 -45.00 -5.78 31.42
C SER A 305 -43.47 -5.66 31.47
N VAL A 306 -42.90 -4.78 30.65
CA VAL A 306 -41.45 -4.64 30.44
C VAL A 306 -40.77 -3.87 31.59
N PHE A 307 -41.40 -2.80 32.09
CA PHE A 307 -40.79 -1.88 33.07
C PHE A 307 -41.49 -1.81 34.44
N GLY A 308 -42.70 -2.35 34.58
CA GLY A 308 -43.52 -2.18 35.79
C GLY A 308 -44.07 -0.76 35.97
N LEU A 309 -44.35 -0.05 34.86
CA LEU A 309 -44.79 1.34 34.87
C LEU A 309 -46.16 1.55 34.20
N ASP A 310 -47.13 2.05 34.99
CA ASP A 310 -48.43 2.49 34.48
C ASP A 310 -48.28 3.64 33.48
N ALA A 311 -48.94 3.49 32.33
CA ALA A 311 -49.04 4.51 31.30
C ALA A 311 -50.45 5.14 31.27
N SER A 312 -50.53 6.47 31.31
CA SER A 312 -51.80 7.17 31.13
C SER A 312 -52.08 7.40 29.64
N ILE A 313 -53.21 6.90 29.14
CA ILE A 313 -53.71 7.25 27.81
C ILE A 313 -54.48 8.57 27.92
N GLN A 314 -54.09 9.56 27.15
CA GLN A 314 -54.66 10.91 27.16
C GLN A 314 -55.13 11.28 25.75
N GLU A 315 -56.42 11.58 25.64
CA GLU A 315 -57.01 12.20 24.46
C GLU A 315 -57.26 13.68 24.73
N ARG A 316 -56.81 14.56 23.84
CA ARG A 316 -57.31 15.93 23.82
C ARG A 316 -58.68 15.96 23.15
N ALA A 317 -59.70 16.36 23.92
CA ALA A 317 -61.06 16.57 23.44
C ALA A 317 -61.26 17.95 22.78
N ASP A 318 -60.25 18.82 22.91
CA ASP A 318 -60.33 20.28 22.78
C ASP A 318 -59.58 20.87 21.57
N GLN A 319 -59.01 20.03 20.69
CA GLN A 319 -58.33 20.49 19.46
C GLN A 319 -58.64 19.60 18.23
N PRO A 320 -58.75 20.19 17.02
CA PRO A 320 -59.12 19.48 15.78
C PRO A 320 -57.96 18.67 15.15
N ARG A 321 -57.06 18.10 15.96
CA ARG A 321 -55.96 17.26 15.49
C ARG A 321 -56.21 15.82 15.94
N HIS A 322 -56.21 14.89 14.97
CA HIS A 322 -56.61 13.49 15.15
C HIS A 322 -55.52 12.62 15.83
N TRP A 323 -54.95 13.08 16.94
CA TRP A 323 -53.98 12.29 17.72
C TRP A 323 -54.44 11.98 19.14
N MET A 324 -53.97 10.84 19.65
CA MET A 324 -54.01 10.45 21.06
C MET A 324 -52.57 10.27 21.58
N ARG A 325 -52.36 10.30 22.90
CA ARG A 325 -51.04 10.04 23.48
C ARG A 325 -51.05 9.05 24.62
N VAL A 326 -50.09 8.13 24.59
CA VAL A 326 -49.71 7.32 25.75
C VAL A 326 -48.58 8.06 26.47
N TYR A 327 -48.72 8.34 27.76
CA TYR A 327 -47.69 9.00 28.58
C TYR A 327 -47.22 8.10 29.74
N VAL A 328 -45.91 7.95 29.88
CA VAL A 328 -45.26 7.20 30.96
C VAL A 328 -44.46 8.18 31.82
N HIS A 329 -44.99 8.55 32.99
CA HIS A 329 -44.35 9.51 33.90
C HIS A 329 -43.19 8.88 34.69
N SER A 330 -42.04 8.69 34.05
CA SER A 330 -40.82 8.17 34.68
C SER A 330 -39.55 8.88 34.19
N ARG A 331 -38.89 9.60 35.10
CA ARG A 331 -37.56 10.18 34.88
C ARG A 331 -36.46 9.13 34.72
N VAL A 332 -36.62 7.96 35.35
CA VAL A 332 -35.73 6.81 35.15
C VAL A 332 -35.83 6.32 33.71
N LEU A 333 -37.04 6.17 33.16
CA LEU A 333 -37.25 5.72 31.78
C LEU A 333 -36.79 6.77 30.76
N VAL A 334 -36.96 8.06 31.05
CA VAL A 334 -36.40 9.17 30.25
C VAL A 334 -34.87 9.13 30.24
N ARG A 335 -34.20 8.93 31.40
CA ARG A 335 -32.74 8.78 31.47
C ARG A 335 -32.26 7.56 30.69
N PHE A 336 -32.90 6.41 30.91
CA PHE A 336 -32.64 5.17 30.16
C PHE A 336 -32.71 5.40 28.65
N LEU A 337 -33.80 5.98 28.14
CA LEU A 337 -33.93 6.24 26.70
C LEU A 337 -32.93 7.26 26.18
N ARG A 338 -32.65 8.34 26.92
CA ARG A 338 -31.62 9.32 26.55
C ARG A 338 -30.22 8.69 26.50
N MET A 339 -29.89 7.71 27.34
CA MET A 339 -28.60 7.00 27.28
C MET A 339 -28.58 5.87 26.24
N PHE A 340 -29.67 5.09 26.13
CA PHE A 340 -29.83 4.00 25.16
C PHE A 340 -29.76 4.49 23.70
N PHE A 341 -30.23 5.71 23.44
CA PHE A 341 -30.15 6.37 22.13
C PHE A 341 -29.02 7.40 22.00
N ASP A 342 -28.04 7.45 22.93
CA ASP A 342 -26.90 8.40 22.86
C ASP A 342 -27.33 9.87 22.64
N GLY A 343 -28.25 10.33 23.48
CA GLY A 343 -28.91 11.64 23.42
C GLY A 343 -30.02 11.77 22.36
N ARG A 344 -29.98 10.94 21.32
CA ARG A 344 -30.73 11.09 20.06
C ARG A 344 -32.14 10.50 20.11
N THR A 345 -32.98 11.03 20.99
CA THR A 345 -34.38 10.59 21.12
C THR A 345 -35.34 11.17 20.06
N GLU A 346 -34.87 12.10 19.23
CA GLU A 346 -35.66 12.68 18.12
C GLU A 346 -35.73 11.74 16.90
N SER A 347 -36.89 11.66 16.24
CA SER A 347 -37.18 10.64 15.19
C SER A 347 -36.18 10.60 14.03
N HIS A 348 -35.63 11.76 13.65
CA HIS A 348 -34.63 11.88 12.59
C HIS A 348 -33.20 11.47 13.01
N GLU A 349 -32.98 11.18 14.30
CA GLU A 349 -31.68 10.84 14.87
C GLU A 349 -31.63 9.46 15.56
N LYS A 350 -32.76 8.98 16.13
CA LYS A 350 -32.90 7.68 16.81
C LYS A 350 -32.18 6.55 16.08
N GLN A 351 -31.22 5.90 16.73
CA GLN A 351 -30.60 4.65 16.25
C GLN A 351 -30.54 3.67 17.40
N VAL A 352 -30.88 2.40 17.15
CA VAL A 352 -30.78 1.35 18.19
C VAL A 352 -29.30 1.06 18.49
N PRO A 353 -28.94 0.65 19.72
CA PRO A 353 -27.59 0.20 20.02
C PRO A 353 -27.10 -0.87 19.05
N GLN A 354 -25.82 -0.83 18.66
CA GLN A 354 -25.30 -1.70 17.60
C GLN A 354 -25.30 -3.19 17.97
N TRP A 355 -25.36 -3.53 19.27
CA TRP A 355 -25.60 -4.89 19.74
C TRP A 355 -26.99 -5.42 19.36
N PHE A 356 -27.98 -4.55 19.15
CA PHE A 356 -29.33 -4.93 18.74
C PHE A 356 -29.36 -5.61 17.36
N LEU A 357 -28.41 -5.30 16.48
CA LEU A 357 -28.24 -5.96 15.17
C LEU A 357 -27.89 -7.46 15.29
N ARG A 358 -27.47 -7.92 16.48
CA ARG A 358 -27.16 -9.33 16.79
C ARG A 358 -28.10 -9.95 17.84
N MET A 359 -29.23 -9.31 18.15
CA MET A 359 -30.26 -9.90 19.02
C MET A 359 -30.83 -11.21 18.44
N PRO A 360 -31.39 -12.10 19.29
CA PRO A 360 -32.25 -13.19 18.86
C PRO A 360 -33.29 -12.74 17.82
N GLN A 361 -33.46 -13.56 16.78
CA GLN A 361 -34.26 -13.19 15.61
C GLN A 361 -35.73 -12.89 15.94
N SER A 362 -36.31 -13.56 16.93
CA SER A 362 -37.67 -13.26 17.40
C SER A 362 -37.84 -11.84 17.94
N ILE A 363 -36.89 -11.35 18.74
CA ILE A 363 -36.85 -9.96 19.24
C ILE A 363 -36.72 -8.98 18.07
N GLN A 364 -35.91 -9.32 17.07
CA GLN A 364 -35.75 -8.51 15.85
C GLN A 364 -37.02 -8.49 14.99
N LYS A 365 -37.72 -9.62 14.85
CA LYS A 365 -39.05 -9.68 14.21
C LYS A 365 -40.07 -8.83 14.96
N ALA A 366 -40.09 -8.91 16.29
CA ALA A 366 -41.00 -8.13 17.12
C ALA A 366 -40.76 -6.62 17.01
N PHE A 367 -39.50 -6.21 16.98
CA PHE A 367 -39.09 -4.84 16.72
C PHE A 367 -39.48 -4.36 15.32
N VAL A 368 -39.12 -5.10 14.26
CA VAL A 368 -39.47 -4.77 12.87
C VAL A 368 -40.99 -4.72 12.69
N GLY A 369 -41.72 -5.69 13.25
CA GLY A 369 -43.17 -5.74 13.23
C GLY A 369 -43.83 -4.52 13.86
N ALA A 370 -43.30 -4.00 14.98
CA ALA A 370 -43.80 -2.79 15.61
C ALA A 370 -43.41 -1.50 14.87
N VAL A 371 -42.21 -1.40 14.31
CA VAL A 371 -41.83 -0.23 13.48
C VAL A 371 -42.70 -0.15 12.21
N PHE A 372 -42.95 -1.29 11.54
CA PHE A 372 -43.90 -1.36 10.42
C PHE A 372 -45.38 -1.30 10.83
N ALA A 373 -45.71 -1.31 12.13
CA ALA A 373 -47.07 -1.11 12.62
C ALA A 373 -47.40 0.37 12.93
N GLY A 374 -46.39 1.22 13.15
CA GLY A 374 -46.53 2.68 13.21
C GLY A 374 -46.21 3.34 11.86
N ASP A 375 -44.93 3.50 11.55
CA ASP A 375 -44.44 4.18 10.32
C ASP A 375 -44.65 3.39 9.00
N GLY A 376 -45.33 2.24 9.03
CA GLY A 376 -45.42 1.31 7.90
C GLY A 376 -46.60 1.56 6.96
N VAL A 377 -46.35 1.51 5.66
CA VAL A 377 -47.39 1.50 4.62
C VAL A 377 -47.62 0.05 4.16
N ILE A 378 -48.71 -0.53 4.64
CA ILE A 378 -49.09 -1.94 4.38
C ILE A 378 -50.03 -1.99 3.17
N SER A 379 -49.75 -2.89 2.21
CA SER A 379 -50.66 -3.22 1.12
C SER A 379 -50.94 -4.73 1.03
N GLU A 380 -51.88 -5.13 0.16
CA GLU A 380 -52.14 -6.54 -0.14
C GLU A 380 -50.85 -7.29 -0.55
N LYS A 381 -49.96 -6.66 -1.31
CA LYS A 381 -48.84 -7.31 -2.01
C LYS A 381 -47.45 -6.83 -1.60
N SER A 382 -47.37 -5.81 -0.75
CA SER A 382 -46.10 -5.24 -0.28
C SER A 382 -46.23 -4.68 1.12
N VAL A 383 -45.09 -4.47 1.77
CA VAL A 383 -44.95 -3.55 2.89
C VAL A 383 -43.86 -2.53 2.57
N GLY A 384 -44.16 -1.26 2.81
CA GLY A 384 -43.21 -0.15 2.76
C GLY A 384 -43.00 0.42 4.15
N LEU A 385 -41.83 1.00 4.39
CA LEU A 385 -41.52 1.77 5.59
C LEU A 385 -40.75 3.02 5.13
N PHE A 386 -41.15 4.19 5.62
CA PHE A 386 -40.54 5.46 5.24
C PHE A 386 -40.06 6.21 6.47
N LEU A 387 -38.76 6.51 6.55
CA LEU A 387 -38.17 7.21 7.69
C LEU A 387 -37.29 8.36 7.23
N ALA A 388 -37.34 9.48 7.97
CA ALA A 388 -36.46 10.64 7.81
C ALA A 388 -35.08 10.45 8.46
N ASN A 389 -34.59 9.21 8.54
CA ASN A 389 -33.44 8.80 9.35
C ASN A 389 -32.62 7.71 8.62
N PRO A 390 -31.57 8.10 7.85
CA PRO A 390 -30.74 7.16 7.09
C PRO A 390 -29.96 6.15 7.94
N GLY A 391 -29.62 6.51 9.18
CA GLY A 391 -28.90 5.62 10.10
C GLY A 391 -29.78 4.44 10.52
N LEU A 392 -30.98 4.75 11.02
CA LEU A 392 -31.99 3.76 11.38
C LEU A 392 -32.42 2.89 10.20
N ILE A 393 -32.52 3.47 9.00
CA ILE A 393 -32.81 2.70 7.78
C ILE A 393 -31.72 1.68 7.48
N ARG A 394 -30.43 2.02 7.61
CA ARG A 394 -29.34 1.01 7.45
C ARG A 394 -29.42 -0.09 8.51
N GLN A 395 -29.82 0.24 9.74
CA GLN A 395 -30.00 -0.74 10.82
C GLN A 395 -31.16 -1.70 10.52
N ILE A 396 -32.35 -1.17 10.21
CA ILE A 396 -33.52 -1.98 9.84
C ILE A 396 -33.23 -2.81 8.58
N TYR A 397 -32.55 -2.25 7.58
CA TYR A 397 -32.16 -2.98 6.37
C TYR A 397 -31.20 -4.15 6.67
N THR A 398 -30.23 -3.94 7.57
CA THR A 398 -29.31 -4.99 8.03
C THR A 398 -30.06 -6.08 8.81
N ILE A 399 -31.05 -5.71 9.63
CA ILE A 399 -31.93 -6.66 10.33
C ILE A 399 -32.77 -7.45 9.31
N LEU A 400 -33.35 -6.81 8.30
CA LEU A 400 -34.14 -7.50 7.27
C LEU A 400 -33.31 -8.54 6.50
N PHE A 401 -32.09 -8.21 6.06
CA PHE A 401 -31.21 -9.21 5.45
C PHE A 401 -30.80 -10.33 6.42
N ARG A 402 -30.62 -10.02 7.71
CA ARG A 402 -30.38 -11.03 8.75
C ARG A 402 -31.58 -11.98 8.93
N LEU A 403 -32.81 -11.45 8.81
CA LEU A 403 -34.08 -12.18 8.84
C LEU A 403 -34.48 -12.78 7.47
N ASN A 404 -33.53 -12.98 6.54
CA ASN A 404 -33.79 -13.52 5.19
C ASN A 404 -34.85 -12.74 4.37
N VAL A 405 -35.01 -11.44 4.58
CA VAL A 405 -35.90 -10.57 3.77
C VAL A 405 -35.07 -9.75 2.79
N VAL A 406 -35.28 -9.98 1.49
CA VAL A 406 -34.69 -9.12 0.45
C VAL A 406 -35.59 -7.89 0.27
N ALA A 407 -35.16 -6.78 0.88
CA ALA A 407 -35.79 -5.48 0.72
C ALA A 407 -35.07 -4.62 -0.33
N SER A 408 -35.77 -3.63 -0.89
CA SER A 408 -35.18 -2.56 -1.70
C SER A 408 -35.16 -1.25 -0.94
N VAL A 409 -34.03 -0.53 -0.99
CA VAL A 409 -33.91 0.82 -0.44
C VAL A 409 -34.03 1.84 -1.57
N ARG A 410 -34.75 2.96 -1.34
CA ARG A 410 -34.86 4.06 -2.30
C ARG A 410 -34.90 5.40 -1.57
N TRP A 411 -34.01 6.32 -1.92
CA TRP A 411 -34.10 7.70 -1.44
C TRP A 411 -35.28 8.44 -2.07
N GLU A 412 -35.86 9.35 -1.30
CA GLU A 412 -36.82 10.33 -1.80
C GLU A 412 -36.33 11.76 -1.51
N GLY A 413 -37.00 12.74 -2.10
CA GLY A 413 -36.61 14.15 -2.01
C GLY A 413 -36.73 14.75 -0.61
N MET A 414 -36.42 16.04 -0.52
CA MET A 414 -36.65 16.82 0.69
C MET A 414 -38.17 16.90 0.97
N LEU A 415 -38.59 16.46 2.15
CA LEU A 415 -40.01 16.40 2.50
C LEU A 415 -40.61 17.80 2.61
N ARG A 416 -41.86 17.97 2.14
CA ARG A 416 -42.58 19.26 2.11
C ARG A 416 -42.72 19.96 3.47
N TYR A 417 -42.51 19.23 4.57
CA TYR A 417 -42.70 19.67 5.95
C TYR A 417 -41.50 19.36 6.88
N THR A 418 -40.37 18.85 6.36
CA THR A 418 -39.17 18.59 7.18
C THR A 418 -37.90 19.07 6.48
N LYS A 419 -36.83 19.34 7.24
CA LYS A 419 -35.52 19.71 6.68
C LYS A 419 -34.67 18.52 6.23
N HIS A 420 -35.19 17.30 6.32
CA HIS A 420 -34.42 16.06 6.19
C HIS A 420 -34.85 15.28 4.94
N ARG A 421 -33.90 14.55 4.33
CA ARG A 421 -34.22 13.58 3.27
C ARG A 421 -34.70 12.29 3.91
N GLY A 422 -35.80 11.76 3.39
CA GLY A 422 -36.29 10.43 3.77
C GLY A 422 -35.84 9.34 2.80
N MET A 423 -35.97 8.10 3.23
CA MET A 423 -35.77 6.93 2.37
C MET A 423 -36.87 5.92 2.63
N TRP A 424 -37.24 5.18 1.59
CA TRP A 424 -38.11 4.03 1.66
C TRP A 424 -37.29 2.75 1.81
N ILE A 425 -37.76 1.87 2.69
CA ILE A 425 -37.53 0.42 2.61
C ILE A 425 -38.80 -0.19 2.01
N ASN A 426 -38.70 -0.84 0.85
CA ASN A 426 -39.82 -1.48 0.16
C ASN A 426 -39.59 -2.99 0.02
N VAL A 427 -40.52 -3.78 0.55
CA VAL A 427 -40.57 -5.25 0.45
C VAL A 427 -41.75 -5.62 -0.45
N GLY A 428 -41.48 -5.80 -1.74
CA GLY A 428 -42.47 -6.13 -2.77
C GLY A 428 -42.46 -7.59 -3.24
N THR A 429 -41.68 -8.47 -2.58
CA THR A 429 -41.70 -9.91 -2.82
C THR A 429 -42.64 -10.56 -1.82
N GLN A 430 -43.71 -11.19 -2.31
CA GLN A 430 -44.89 -11.56 -1.50
C GLN A 430 -44.56 -12.37 -0.22
N PRO A 431 -43.74 -13.46 -0.24
CA PRO A 431 -43.40 -14.19 0.98
C PRO A 431 -42.76 -13.32 2.08
N TYR A 432 -41.86 -12.40 1.71
CA TYR A 432 -41.20 -11.50 2.66
C TYR A 432 -42.18 -10.45 3.22
N ALA A 433 -43.10 -9.95 2.37
CA ALA A 433 -44.13 -9.01 2.81
C ALA A 433 -45.14 -9.68 3.76
N ASP A 434 -45.49 -10.94 3.51
CA ASP A 434 -46.44 -11.69 4.34
C ASP A 434 -45.83 -12.14 5.68
N ALA A 435 -44.52 -12.45 5.69
CA ALA A 435 -43.76 -12.64 6.94
C ALA A 435 -43.79 -11.38 7.82
N ILE A 436 -43.51 -10.18 7.25
CA ILE A 436 -43.60 -8.93 8.01
C ILE A 436 -45.05 -8.66 8.47
N LYS A 437 -46.08 -8.96 7.67
CA LYS A 437 -47.49 -8.88 8.10
C LYS A 437 -47.82 -9.85 9.24
N ALA A 438 -47.16 -11.01 9.35
CA ALA A 438 -47.29 -11.87 10.52
C ALA A 438 -46.66 -11.21 11.77
N TRP A 439 -45.44 -10.67 11.64
CA TRP A 439 -44.73 -9.99 12.74
C TRP A 439 -45.47 -8.73 13.22
N ILE A 440 -46.07 -7.94 12.31
CA ILE A 440 -46.96 -6.81 12.66
C ILE A 440 -48.10 -7.28 13.59
N ARG A 441 -48.74 -8.40 13.25
CA ARG A 441 -49.84 -9.02 14.01
C ARG A 441 -49.40 -9.80 15.27
N GLY A 442 -48.10 -9.84 15.57
CA GLY A 442 -47.55 -10.51 16.75
C GLY A 442 -47.16 -11.98 16.57
N ASP A 443 -47.25 -12.53 15.35
CA ASP A 443 -46.85 -13.90 15.06
C ASP A 443 -45.38 -13.96 14.64
N PHE A 444 -44.48 -14.04 15.64
CA PHE A 444 -43.03 -14.11 15.43
C PHE A 444 -42.51 -15.51 15.11
N ALA A 445 -43.36 -16.53 15.17
CA ALA A 445 -43.02 -17.91 14.81
C ALA A 445 -42.89 -18.08 13.28
N VAL A 446 -43.56 -17.22 12.49
CA VAL A 446 -43.36 -17.18 11.03
C VAL A 446 -41.92 -16.80 10.69
N GLU A 447 -41.24 -17.70 9.98
CA GLU A 447 -39.92 -17.48 9.40
C GLU A 447 -40.00 -16.92 7.99
N SER A 448 -38.92 -16.23 7.59
CA SER A 448 -38.64 -15.91 6.20
C SER A 448 -37.41 -16.71 5.74
N THR A 449 -37.41 -17.12 4.47
CA THR A 449 -36.32 -17.90 3.85
C THR A 449 -35.97 -17.27 2.51
N LEU A 450 -34.67 -17.17 2.19
CA LEU A 450 -34.23 -16.59 0.91
C LEU A 450 -34.70 -17.47 -0.24
N VAL A 451 -35.68 -17.00 -1.00
CA VAL A 451 -36.22 -17.67 -2.18
C VAL A 451 -35.57 -17.13 -3.44
N GLU A 452 -35.12 -18.00 -4.34
CA GLU A 452 -34.88 -17.59 -5.72
C GLU A 452 -36.25 -17.38 -6.39
N VAL A 453 -36.55 -16.12 -6.73
CA VAL A 453 -37.84 -15.75 -7.33
C VAL A 453 -37.73 -15.88 -8.84
N ASP A 454 -38.47 -16.84 -9.38
CA ASP A 454 -38.51 -17.11 -10.82
C ASP A 454 -38.83 -15.83 -11.62
N LYS A 455 -38.07 -15.60 -12.70
CA LYS A 455 -38.09 -14.37 -13.55
C LYS A 455 -37.58 -13.08 -12.88
N ASN A 456 -37.13 -13.07 -11.63
CA ASN A 456 -36.65 -11.85 -10.96
C ASN A 456 -35.17 -11.55 -11.29
N TYR A 457 -34.93 -10.71 -12.30
CA TYR A 457 -33.59 -10.47 -12.86
C TYR A 457 -32.55 -9.90 -11.89
N PHE A 458 -32.96 -9.27 -10.78
CA PHE A 458 -32.11 -8.34 -10.01
C PHE A 458 -31.32 -8.95 -8.84
N TYR A 459 -31.64 -10.16 -8.39
CA TYR A 459 -30.84 -10.92 -7.40
C TYR A 459 -30.89 -12.42 -7.67
N LYS A 460 -29.97 -13.17 -7.06
CA LYS A 460 -29.93 -14.63 -7.02
C LYS A 460 -29.68 -15.11 -5.59
N VAL A 461 -30.11 -16.33 -5.31
CA VAL A 461 -29.79 -17.05 -4.06
C VAL A 461 -29.04 -18.31 -4.46
N LEU A 462 -27.82 -18.49 -3.95
CA LEU A 462 -26.93 -19.60 -4.30
C LEU A 462 -26.29 -20.14 -3.03
N ASP A 463 -26.43 -21.44 -2.77
CA ASP A 463 -25.92 -22.12 -1.56
C ASP A 463 -26.31 -21.43 -0.23
N GLY A 464 -27.47 -20.75 -0.23
CA GLY A 464 -28.00 -19.97 0.88
C GLY A 464 -27.48 -18.53 0.99
N ASP A 465 -26.50 -18.12 0.17
CA ASP A 465 -25.99 -16.75 0.07
C ASP A 465 -26.78 -15.90 -0.94
N LEU A 466 -26.86 -14.60 -0.68
CA LEU A 466 -27.52 -13.62 -1.54
C LEU A 466 -26.51 -12.95 -2.48
N PHE A 467 -26.77 -12.99 -3.78
CA PHE A 467 -25.98 -12.30 -4.81
C PHE A 467 -26.84 -11.25 -5.51
N ILE A 468 -26.46 -9.98 -5.43
CA ILE A 468 -27.23 -8.86 -5.97
C ILE A 468 -26.61 -8.34 -7.27
N LYS A 469 -27.46 -8.10 -8.27
CA LYS A 469 -27.00 -7.74 -9.61
C LYS A 469 -26.27 -6.39 -9.64
N VAL A 470 -25.20 -6.33 -10.43
CA VAL A 470 -24.52 -5.08 -10.80
C VAL A 470 -25.47 -4.21 -11.63
N LYS A 471 -25.77 -3.03 -11.10
CA LYS A 471 -26.66 -2.02 -11.72
C LYS A 471 -25.86 -1.15 -12.68
N GLN A 472 -24.66 -0.74 -12.28
CA GLN A 472 -23.75 0.10 -13.05
C GLN A 472 -22.33 -0.05 -12.50
N VAL A 473 -21.35 0.01 -13.39
CA VAL A 473 -19.95 0.27 -13.04
C VAL A 473 -19.55 1.53 -13.79
N THR A 474 -18.95 2.47 -13.07
CA THR A 474 -18.49 3.77 -13.58
C THR A 474 -17.12 4.07 -12.98
N TYR A 475 -16.46 5.12 -13.46
CA TYR A 475 -15.21 5.59 -12.87
C TYR A 475 -15.42 7.02 -12.36
N ALA A 476 -14.93 7.29 -11.15
CA ALA A 476 -14.80 8.64 -10.63
C ALA A 476 -13.69 9.39 -11.40
N ALA A 477 -13.68 10.71 -11.29
CA ALA A 477 -12.57 11.52 -11.81
C ALA A 477 -11.25 11.14 -11.11
N ALA A 478 -10.12 11.32 -11.82
CA ALA A 478 -8.79 11.12 -11.27
C ALA A 478 -8.46 12.26 -10.29
N GLU A 479 -8.74 12.05 -9.01
CA GLU A 479 -8.46 12.98 -7.92
C GLU A 479 -7.58 12.32 -6.87
N ILE A 480 -6.56 13.03 -6.40
CA ILE A 480 -5.63 12.54 -5.37
C ILE A 480 -6.39 12.30 -4.07
N GLN A 481 -6.44 11.06 -3.59
CA GLN A 481 -7.19 10.70 -2.39
C GLN A 481 -6.60 9.49 -1.65
N THR A 482 -6.79 9.46 -0.33
CA THR A 482 -6.27 8.42 0.55
C THR A 482 -7.08 7.11 0.44
N VAL A 483 -6.38 6.00 0.29
CA VAL A 483 -6.90 4.63 0.24
C VAL A 483 -6.29 3.74 1.34
N TYR A 484 -7.17 3.18 2.15
CA TYR A 484 -7.02 2.37 3.34
C TYR A 484 -7.32 0.88 3.07
N ASP A 485 -6.58 -0.08 3.61
CA ASP A 485 -7.10 -1.47 3.66
C ASP A 485 -7.53 -1.88 5.05
N LEU A 486 -8.37 -2.93 5.12
CA LEU A 486 -8.45 -3.78 6.30
C LEU A 486 -7.94 -5.19 5.99
N ALA A 487 -6.85 -5.61 6.59
CA ALA A 487 -6.64 -7.04 6.75
C ALA A 487 -7.67 -7.60 7.74
N VAL A 488 -8.07 -8.88 7.61
CA VAL A 488 -9.15 -9.47 8.44
C VAL A 488 -8.84 -10.88 8.92
N GLU A 489 -9.23 -11.18 10.17
CA GLU A 489 -9.05 -12.49 10.80
C GLU A 489 -9.83 -13.59 10.04
N ASP A 490 -9.32 -14.82 10.02
CA ASP A 490 -9.76 -16.07 9.34
C ASP A 490 -10.26 -16.08 7.88
N ASP A 491 -10.49 -14.93 7.26
CA ASP A 491 -11.04 -14.82 5.91
C ASP A 491 -10.28 -13.83 5.01
N HIS A 492 -9.38 -13.01 5.55
CA HIS A 492 -8.60 -11.99 4.81
C HIS A 492 -9.46 -11.04 3.95
N SER A 493 -10.71 -10.83 4.35
CA SER A 493 -11.73 -10.08 3.61
C SER A 493 -12.67 -9.37 4.59
N PHE A 494 -13.01 -8.11 4.32
CA PHE A 494 -13.92 -7.29 5.14
C PHE A 494 -15.05 -6.77 4.29
N THR A 495 -16.25 -6.75 4.84
CA THR A 495 -17.49 -6.31 4.20
C THR A 495 -17.57 -4.76 4.06
N VAL A 496 -17.03 -4.18 2.98
CA VAL A 496 -17.29 -2.78 2.56
C VAL A 496 -18.63 -2.69 1.84
N CYS A 497 -19.54 -1.81 2.26
CA CYS A 497 -20.89 -1.71 1.66
C CYS A 497 -21.46 -3.10 1.27
N TRP A 498 -21.26 -4.08 2.16
CA TRP A 498 -21.62 -5.49 1.98
C TRP A 498 -20.64 -6.49 1.21
N LEU A 499 -19.31 -6.21 0.89
CA LEU A 499 -18.34 -7.02 0.00
C LEU A 499 -16.77 -7.06 0.41
N GLY A 500 -15.82 -7.98 -0.01
CA GLY A 500 -14.38 -8.21 0.53
C GLY A 500 -13.01 -8.31 -0.34
N ALA A 501 -11.87 -9.03 0.05
CA ALA A 501 -10.40 -8.95 -0.46
C ALA A 501 -9.36 -10.20 -0.37
N HIS A 502 -8.02 -10.18 -0.82
CA HIS A 502 -6.89 -11.26 -0.65
C HIS A 502 -5.37 -11.12 -1.26
N ASN A 503 -4.25 -11.67 -0.65
CA ASN A 503 -2.67 -11.65 -0.74
C ASN A 503 -1.63 -11.83 -1.99
N CYS A 504 -0.39 -12.44 -1.91
CA CYS A 504 0.80 -12.24 -2.90
C CYS A 504 1.97 -13.33 -3.17
N TYR A 505 2.54 -13.69 -4.40
CA TYR A 505 3.86 -14.48 -4.74
C TYR A 505 4.48 -14.46 -6.25
N VAL A 506 5.56 -15.23 -6.67
CA VAL A 506 6.32 -15.23 -8.01
C VAL A 506 5.54 -15.70 -9.27
N ILE A 507 5.97 -15.36 -10.52
CA ILE A 507 5.12 -15.45 -11.75
C ILE A 507 5.91 -15.62 -13.09
N PRO A 508 5.56 -16.61 -13.95
CA PRO A 508 6.08 -16.74 -15.33
C PRO A 508 5.34 -15.86 -16.36
N VAL A 509 6.03 -15.38 -17.39
CA VAL A 509 5.40 -15.21 -18.71
C VAL A 509 5.31 -16.62 -19.33
N ARG A 510 4.13 -17.08 -19.73
CA ARG A 510 3.89 -18.51 -20.02
C ARG A 510 4.25 -18.89 -21.46
N ASP A 511 4.11 -17.95 -22.38
CA ASP A 511 4.18 -18.13 -23.82
C ASP A 511 4.47 -16.79 -24.53
N ASP A 512 4.79 -16.85 -25.81
CA ASP A 512 5.23 -15.72 -26.64
C ASP A 512 4.04 -14.93 -27.25
N SER A 513 3.17 -14.41 -26.38
CA SER A 513 1.97 -13.64 -26.76
C SER A 513 1.78 -12.37 -25.94
N ILE A 514 0.95 -11.45 -26.47
CA ILE A 514 0.54 -10.23 -25.76
C ILE A 514 -0.34 -10.61 -24.56
N GLU A 515 -1.18 -11.62 -24.75
CA GLU A 515 -2.06 -12.21 -23.74
C GLU A 515 -1.24 -12.67 -22.53
N SER A 516 -0.13 -13.41 -22.73
CA SER A 516 0.76 -13.85 -21.64
C SER A 516 1.45 -12.70 -20.91
N ILE A 517 1.83 -11.64 -21.64
CA ILE A 517 2.43 -10.42 -21.07
C ILE A 517 1.43 -9.70 -20.15
N PHE A 518 0.16 -9.56 -20.57
CA PHE A 518 -0.87 -8.92 -19.76
C PHE A 518 -1.43 -9.84 -18.65
N ASP A 519 -1.44 -11.16 -18.84
CA ASP A 519 -1.72 -12.15 -17.78
C ASP A 519 -0.66 -12.07 -16.66
N TRP A 520 0.63 -11.95 -17.04
CA TRP A 520 1.70 -11.67 -16.09
C TRP A 520 1.45 -10.36 -15.35
N MET A 521 1.09 -9.28 -16.07
CA MET A 521 0.77 -8.00 -15.41
C MET A 521 -0.41 -8.11 -14.46
N ARG A 522 -1.48 -8.84 -14.79
CA ARG A 522 -2.64 -9.06 -13.89
C ARG A 522 -2.23 -9.79 -12.62
N GLU A 523 -1.37 -10.81 -12.75
CA GLU A 523 -0.93 -11.67 -11.66
C GLU A 523 0.14 -10.99 -10.81
N ALA A 524 1.01 -10.17 -11.43
CA ALA A 524 2.03 -9.36 -10.79
C ALA A 524 1.38 -8.18 -10.08
N ALA A 525 0.47 -7.46 -10.74
CA ALA A 525 -0.32 -6.41 -10.12
C ALA A 525 -1.12 -6.94 -8.93
N ARG A 526 -1.73 -8.13 -9.01
CA ARG A 526 -2.32 -8.77 -7.82
C ARG A 526 -1.23 -8.97 -6.76
N THR A 527 -0.17 -9.69 -7.07
CA THR A 527 0.94 -9.91 -6.14
C THR A 527 1.51 -8.61 -5.54
N TYR A 528 1.55 -7.50 -6.26
CA TYR A 528 2.07 -6.22 -5.80
C TYR A 528 1.05 -5.32 -5.11
N SER A 529 -0.26 -5.41 -5.41
CA SER A 529 -1.33 -4.47 -4.93
C SER A 529 -1.67 -4.62 -3.46
N LEU A 530 -0.67 -5.17 -2.79
CA LEU A 530 -0.61 -6.22 -1.82
C LEU A 530 0.87 -6.08 -1.42
N GLY A 531 1.87 -6.64 -2.13
CA GLY A 531 3.27 -6.16 -2.02
C GLY A 531 4.37 -7.22 -2.09
N GLY A 532 4.29 -8.12 -3.06
CA GLY A 532 5.28 -9.17 -3.30
C GLY A 532 6.59 -8.68 -3.89
N GLY A 533 7.56 -9.59 -3.81
CA GLY A 533 8.69 -9.58 -4.72
C GLY A 533 8.39 -10.55 -5.86
N VAL A 534 8.43 -10.10 -7.11
CA VAL A 534 8.26 -10.96 -8.29
C VAL A 534 9.61 -11.14 -8.97
N GLY A 535 9.80 -12.30 -9.58
CA GLY A 535 10.83 -12.59 -10.55
C GLY A 535 10.17 -13.04 -11.84
N THR A 536 10.71 -12.62 -12.97
CA THR A 536 10.28 -13.07 -14.31
C THR A 536 11.50 -13.31 -15.21
N ASP A 537 11.28 -13.99 -16.33
CA ASP A 537 12.26 -14.23 -17.39
C ASP A 537 11.65 -13.79 -18.73
N LEU A 538 12.42 -13.08 -19.54
CA LEU A 538 11.99 -12.57 -20.84
C LEU A 538 12.41 -13.44 -22.02
N SER A 539 13.18 -14.50 -21.79
CA SER A 539 13.76 -15.35 -22.84
C SER A 539 12.70 -16.14 -23.64
N VAL A 540 11.45 -16.13 -23.20
CA VAL A 540 10.29 -16.70 -23.93
C VAL A 540 9.74 -15.74 -24.99
N LEU A 541 10.02 -14.44 -24.91
CA LEU A 541 9.46 -13.42 -25.80
C LEU A 541 10.34 -13.18 -27.03
N ARG A 542 9.75 -13.22 -28.23
CA ARG A 542 10.49 -13.13 -29.49
C ARG A 542 11.28 -11.82 -29.64
N PRO A 543 12.51 -11.88 -30.20
CA PRO A 543 13.41 -10.73 -30.26
C PRO A 543 12.94 -9.62 -31.21
N ARG A 544 13.58 -8.45 -31.11
CA ARG A 544 13.30 -7.29 -31.98
C ARG A 544 13.42 -7.68 -33.45
N GLY A 545 12.40 -7.34 -34.23
CA GLY A 545 12.35 -7.62 -35.68
C GLY A 545 11.81 -9.00 -36.05
N ALA A 546 11.63 -9.93 -35.11
CA ALA A 546 10.99 -11.22 -35.38
C ALA A 546 9.54 -11.03 -35.89
N PRO A 547 9.03 -11.87 -36.82
CA PRO A 547 7.72 -11.67 -37.43
C PRO A 547 6.57 -11.76 -36.41
N VAL A 548 5.50 -10.98 -36.63
CA VAL A 548 4.23 -11.08 -35.89
C VAL A 548 3.03 -11.02 -36.85
N ASN A 549 2.00 -11.82 -36.57
CA ASN A 549 0.78 -11.89 -37.37
C ASN A 549 -0.23 -10.79 -36.96
N ASN A 550 0.19 -9.53 -37.01
CA ASN A 550 -0.63 -8.36 -36.71
C ASN A 550 -0.19 -7.12 -37.51
N ALA A 551 -0.84 -5.98 -37.29
CA ALA A 551 -0.60 -4.74 -38.03
C ALA A 551 0.86 -4.21 -37.97
N ALA A 552 1.63 -4.54 -36.93
CA ALA A 552 3.03 -4.11 -36.78
C ALA A 552 4.01 -4.90 -37.68
N ARG A 553 3.62 -6.10 -38.16
CA ARG A 553 4.40 -7.05 -38.98
C ARG A 553 5.67 -7.62 -38.33
N SER A 554 6.35 -6.89 -37.43
CA SER A 554 7.51 -7.34 -36.67
C SER A 554 7.44 -6.93 -35.19
N SER A 555 8.13 -7.68 -34.33
CA SER A 555 8.18 -7.51 -32.88
C SER A 555 9.02 -6.30 -32.45
N THR A 556 8.56 -5.60 -31.42
CA THR A 556 9.32 -4.55 -30.72
C THR A 556 10.45 -5.11 -29.84
N GLY A 557 10.50 -6.43 -29.64
CA GLY A 557 11.50 -7.16 -28.85
C GLY A 557 11.14 -7.28 -27.38
N SER A 558 11.58 -8.38 -26.76
CA SER A 558 11.44 -8.70 -25.33
C SER A 558 11.79 -7.52 -24.41
N VAL A 559 12.90 -6.83 -24.68
CA VAL A 559 13.40 -5.69 -23.90
C VAL A 559 12.44 -4.49 -23.92
N SER A 560 11.59 -4.34 -24.95
CA SER A 560 10.61 -3.24 -24.99
C SER A 560 9.55 -3.35 -23.89
N PHE A 561 9.23 -4.56 -23.41
CA PHE A 561 8.27 -4.80 -22.33
C PHE A 561 8.86 -4.64 -20.93
N MET A 562 10.19 -4.48 -20.78
CA MET A 562 10.83 -4.25 -19.47
C MET A 562 10.32 -3.00 -18.76
N GLU A 563 10.04 -1.93 -19.51
CA GLU A 563 9.47 -0.71 -18.93
C GLU A 563 8.03 -0.94 -18.46
N LEU A 564 7.24 -1.73 -19.18
CA LEU A 564 5.86 -2.06 -18.81
C LEU A 564 5.81 -2.87 -17.50
N PHE A 565 6.70 -3.86 -17.34
CA PHE A 565 6.84 -4.64 -16.11
C PHE A 565 7.41 -3.81 -14.95
N SER A 566 8.39 -2.92 -15.22
CA SER A 566 8.92 -1.95 -14.25
C SER A 566 7.84 -0.98 -13.76
N LEU A 567 7.07 -0.35 -14.66
CA LEU A 567 5.99 0.57 -14.31
C LEU A 567 4.89 -0.14 -13.51
N THR A 568 4.49 -1.35 -13.90
CA THR A 568 3.57 -2.20 -13.11
C THR A 568 4.06 -2.43 -11.68
N THR A 569 5.38 -2.49 -11.48
CA THR A 569 6.02 -2.67 -10.16
C THR A 569 6.12 -1.35 -9.38
N GLY A 570 6.35 -0.23 -10.06
CA GLY A 570 6.48 1.10 -9.45
C GLY A 570 5.16 1.75 -9.07
N THR A 571 4.11 1.57 -9.89
CA THR A 571 2.75 2.07 -9.64
C THR A 571 2.09 1.39 -8.43
N ILE A 572 2.61 0.24 -7.99
CA ILE A 572 1.93 -0.63 -7.04
C ILE A 572 2.83 -0.93 -5.83
N GLY A 573 2.49 -0.34 -4.68
CA GLY A 573 3.21 -0.51 -3.42
C GLY A 573 2.36 -0.20 -2.19
N GLN A 574 2.98 -0.27 -1.02
CA GLN A 574 2.38 -0.01 0.29
C GLN A 574 3.16 1.09 1.02
N SER A 575 2.52 1.86 1.89
CA SER A 575 3.10 2.63 3.02
C SER A 575 4.65 2.67 3.10
N GLY A 576 5.29 3.44 2.20
CA GLY A 576 6.76 3.59 2.07
C GLY A 576 7.53 2.46 1.37
N ARG A 577 6.99 1.24 1.30
CA ARG A 577 7.55 0.06 0.61
C ARG A 577 7.00 -0.09 -0.82
N ARG A 578 7.83 0.23 -1.82
CA ARG A 578 7.57 -0.01 -3.25
C ARG A 578 7.55 -1.52 -3.57
N GLY A 579 6.88 -1.91 -4.67
CA GLY A 579 7.03 -3.25 -5.25
C GLY A 579 8.47 -3.53 -5.66
N ALA A 580 8.83 -4.82 -5.79
CA ALA A 580 10.18 -5.23 -6.17
C ALA A 580 10.13 -6.33 -7.25
N LEU A 581 10.90 -6.13 -8.33
CA LEU A 581 10.98 -7.04 -9.47
C LEU A 581 12.43 -7.47 -9.73
N MET A 582 12.62 -8.74 -10.08
CA MET A 582 13.76 -9.22 -10.87
C MET A 582 13.28 -9.49 -12.30
N ILE A 583 13.97 -8.95 -13.30
CA ILE A 583 13.83 -9.36 -14.70
C ILE A 583 15.10 -10.08 -15.12
N THR A 584 14.99 -11.31 -15.61
CA THR A 584 16.11 -12.04 -16.21
C THR A 584 15.96 -12.21 -17.72
N ILE A 585 17.10 -12.47 -18.37
CA ILE A 585 17.18 -12.93 -19.77
C ILE A 585 18.33 -13.93 -19.90
N ALA A 586 18.26 -14.85 -20.85
CA ALA A 586 19.37 -15.73 -21.22
C ALA A 586 20.46 -14.95 -21.98
N ASP A 587 21.70 -15.33 -21.73
CA ASP A 587 22.88 -14.92 -22.50
C ASP A 587 22.77 -15.20 -24.00
N SER A 588 22.12 -16.30 -24.38
CA SER A 588 21.86 -16.72 -25.76
C SER A 588 20.70 -15.99 -26.45
N HIS A 589 19.95 -15.12 -25.76
CA HIS A 589 18.79 -14.47 -26.37
C HIS A 589 19.21 -13.32 -27.33
N PRO A 590 18.65 -13.19 -28.55
CA PRO A 590 19.07 -12.13 -29.48
C PRO A 590 18.84 -10.69 -29.00
N ASP A 591 17.97 -10.44 -28.02
CA ASP A 591 17.84 -9.09 -27.41
C ASP A 591 18.82 -8.82 -26.26
N VAL A 592 19.69 -9.76 -25.87
CA VAL A 592 20.59 -9.60 -24.70
C VAL A 592 21.49 -8.34 -24.79
N LEU A 593 21.91 -7.95 -26.00
CA LEU A 593 22.71 -6.75 -26.24
C LEU A 593 21.91 -5.43 -26.05
N ASP A 594 20.58 -5.46 -26.17
CA ASP A 594 19.71 -4.34 -25.76
C ASP A 594 19.49 -4.37 -24.24
N PHE A 595 19.29 -5.57 -23.66
CA PHE A 595 19.04 -5.79 -22.24
C PHE A 595 20.15 -5.25 -21.34
N VAL A 596 21.42 -5.59 -21.60
CA VAL A 596 22.57 -5.12 -20.79
C VAL A 596 22.81 -3.60 -20.88
N LYS A 597 22.09 -2.89 -21.76
CA LYS A 597 22.23 -1.45 -21.98
C LYS A 597 21.04 -0.65 -21.44
N VAL A 598 19.90 -1.29 -21.12
CA VAL A 598 18.64 -0.58 -20.86
C VAL A 598 18.69 0.38 -19.66
N LYS A 599 19.35 -0.02 -18.56
CA LYS A 599 19.51 0.80 -17.34
C LYS A 599 20.69 1.78 -17.36
N ARG A 600 21.39 1.94 -18.50
CA ARG A 600 22.36 3.05 -18.70
C ARG A 600 21.64 4.41 -18.76
N ASN A 601 20.38 4.41 -19.19
CA ASN A 601 19.46 5.50 -18.90
C ASN A 601 18.77 5.23 -17.55
N LEU A 602 19.23 5.90 -16.48
CA LEU A 602 18.69 5.75 -15.12
C LEU A 602 17.21 6.14 -14.97
N THR A 603 16.60 6.77 -15.98
CA THR A 603 15.16 7.09 -15.96
C THR A 603 14.28 5.90 -16.37
N LYS A 604 14.86 4.84 -16.94
CA LYS A 604 14.17 3.62 -17.43
C LYS A 604 14.36 2.42 -16.50
N VAL A 605 13.39 1.51 -16.51
CA VAL A 605 13.36 0.24 -15.75
C VAL A 605 13.71 0.47 -14.25
N ARG A 606 13.16 1.55 -13.68
CA ARG A 606 13.53 2.06 -12.35
C ARG A 606 13.21 1.10 -11.20
N TYR A 607 12.18 0.27 -11.36
CA TYR A 607 11.59 -0.52 -10.26
C TYR A 607 11.91 -2.02 -10.33
N ALA A 608 12.87 -2.41 -11.17
CA ALA A 608 13.33 -3.78 -11.29
C ALA A 608 14.86 -3.87 -11.25
N ASN A 609 15.38 -4.84 -10.51
CA ASN A 609 16.74 -5.34 -10.68
C ASN A 609 16.79 -6.15 -11.98
N ILE A 610 17.93 -6.15 -12.69
CA ILE A 610 18.09 -6.90 -13.93
C ILE A 610 19.30 -7.82 -13.85
N SER A 611 19.22 -9.04 -14.40
CA SER A 611 20.35 -9.97 -14.40
C SER A 611 20.38 -10.87 -15.63
N VAL A 612 21.58 -11.13 -16.13
CA VAL A 612 21.78 -12.08 -17.24
C VAL A 612 22.00 -13.48 -16.65
N ARG A 613 21.21 -14.44 -17.12
CA ARG A 613 21.41 -15.87 -16.90
C ARG A 613 22.49 -16.33 -17.86
N VAL A 614 23.72 -16.44 -17.37
CA VAL A 614 24.89 -16.84 -18.16
C VAL A 614 25.16 -18.33 -18.04
N SER A 615 25.47 -18.94 -19.17
CA SER A 615 25.82 -20.35 -19.33
C SER A 615 27.32 -20.58 -19.18
N ASP A 616 27.67 -21.81 -18.83
CA ASP A 616 29.04 -22.31 -18.85
C ASP A 616 29.63 -22.28 -20.28
N GLU A 617 28.80 -22.31 -21.33
CA GLU A 617 29.24 -22.19 -22.73
C GLU A 617 29.66 -20.77 -23.07
N PHE A 618 28.83 -19.77 -22.76
CA PHE A 618 29.15 -18.35 -22.96
C PHE A 618 30.42 -17.96 -22.20
N MET A 619 30.54 -18.36 -20.93
CA MET A 619 31.75 -18.07 -20.13
C MET A 619 33.01 -18.66 -20.76
N ARG A 620 32.96 -19.90 -21.29
CA ARG A 620 34.09 -20.50 -22.05
C ARG A 620 34.34 -19.81 -23.39
N ALA A 621 33.31 -19.30 -24.06
CA ALA A 621 33.45 -18.52 -25.30
C ALA A 621 34.11 -17.15 -25.03
N VAL A 622 33.80 -16.51 -23.90
CA VAL A 622 34.46 -15.29 -23.41
C VAL A 622 35.93 -15.53 -23.07
N GLU A 623 36.25 -16.60 -22.34
CA GLU A 623 37.65 -16.95 -22.04
C GLU A 623 38.47 -17.25 -23.30
N SER A 624 37.87 -17.96 -24.26
CA SER A 624 38.53 -18.39 -25.50
C SER A 624 38.53 -17.32 -26.61
N ASP A 625 37.92 -16.16 -26.37
CA ASP A 625 37.63 -15.12 -27.37
C ASP A 625 37.01 -15.64 -28.68
N ARG A 626 35.95 -16.44 -28.55
CA ARG A 626 35.25 -17.07 -29.67
C ARG A 626 33.92 -16.38 -29.99
N GLU A 627 33.39 -16.69 -31.17
CA GLU A 627 31.99 -16.42 -31.47
C GLU A 627 31.06 -17.28 -30.61
N PHE A 628 29.87 -16.75 -30.35
CA PHE A 628 28.80 -17.36 -29.56
C PHE A 628 27.47 -17.15 -30.29
N PRO A 629 26.65 -18.20 -30.47
CA PRO A 629 25.36 -18.09 -31.14
C PRO A 629 24.32 -17.44 -30.23
N LEU A 630 23.60 -16.45 -30.75
CA LEU A 630 22.39 -15.92 -30.15
C LEU A 630 21.19 -16.41 -30.97
N GLY A 631 20.26 -17.12 -30.32
CA GLY A 631 19.19 -17.84 -30.98
C GLY A 631 17.85 -17.71 -30.25
N PHE A 632 16.78 -17.62 -31.02
CA PHE A 632 15.39 -17.77 -30.58
C PHE A 632 14.65 -18.62 -31.61
N ALA A 633 13.90 -19.63 -31.16
CA ALA A 633 13.09 -20.48 -32.04
C ALA A 633 11.79 -20.90 -31.34
N ASN A 634 10.66 -20.68 -32.00
CA ASN A 634 9.36 -21.24 -31.64
C ASN A 634 8.52 -21.50 -32.90
N GLU A 635 7.25 -21.89 -32.73
CA GLU A 635 6.31 -22.18 -33.83
C GLU A 635 5.91 -20.96 -34.70
N HIS A 636 6.43 -19.76 -34.41
CA HIS A 636 6.09 -18.51 -35.10
C HIS A 636 7.31 -17.74 -35.64
N ALA A 637 8.49 -17.93 -35.07
CA ALA A 637 9.71 -17.24 -35.46
C ALA A 637 10.96 -18.08 -35.15
N GLU A 638 11.90 -18.08 -36.10
CA GLU A 638 13.28 -18.52 -35.90
C GLU A 638 14.21 -17.34 -36.21
N VAL A 639 15.11 -17.02 -35.28
CA VAL A 639 16.07 -15.91 -35.38
C VAL A 639 17.40 -16.38 -34.81
N SER A 640 18.45 -16.35 -35.63
CA SER A 640 19.81 -16.72 -35.22
C SER A 640 20.82 -15.70 -35.71
N ARG A 641 21.83 -15.38 -34.89
CA ARG A 641 23.00 -14.58 -35.27
C ARG A 641 24.22 -15.00 -34.46
N MET A 642 25.41 -14.92 -35.05
CA MET A 642 26.66 -15.00 -34.30
C MET A 642 27.01 -13.61 -33.73
N ILE A 643 27.63 -13.59 -32.55
CA ILE A 643 28.38 -12.43 -32.04
C ILE A 643 29.73 -12.92 -31.50
N ARG A 644 30.72 -12.04 -31.37
CA ARG A 644 31.91 -12.31 -30.54
C ARG A 644 31.51 -12.27 -29.06
N ALA A 645 31.81 -13.31 -28.29
CA ALA A 645 31.38 -13.40 -26.89
C ALA A 645 31.94 -12.26 -26.03
N ARG A 646 33.18 -11.83 -26.32
CA ARG A 646 33.84 -10.68 -25.68
C ARG A 646 33.09 -9.35 -25.83
N ASP A 647 32.29 -9.17 -26.88
CA ASP A 647 31.59 -7.90 -27.11
C ASP A 647 30.39 -7.75 -26.16
N LEU A 648 29.59 -8.82 -25.98
CA LEU A 648 28.53 -8.85 -24.97
C LEU A 648 29.10 -8.76 -23.55
N TRP A 649 30.18 -9.50 -23.27
CA TRP A 649 30.86 -9.47 -21.98
C TRP A 649 31.37 -8.06 -21.61
N SER A 650 32.00 -7.38 -22.56
CA SER A 650 32.48 -6.01 -22.39
C SER A 650 31.34 -5.03 -22.09
N GLU A 651 30.19 -5.18 -22.75
CA GLU A 651 29.03 -4.31 -22.51
C GLU A 651 28.34 -4.60 -21.16
N LEU A 652 28.41 -5.84 -20.67
CA LEU A 652 27.93 -6.26 -19.36
C LEU A 652 28.81 -5.70 -18.24
N ILE A 653 30.13 -5.88 -18.32
CA ILE A 653 31.10 -5.37 -17.34
C ILE A 653 31.02 -3.84 -17.20
N LYS A 654 30.92 -3.10 -18.32
CA LYS A 654 30.70 -1.64 -18.29
C LYS A 654 29.41 -1.27 -17.56
N GLY A 655 28.32 -2.00 -17.83
CA GLY A 655 27.06 -1.83 -17.11
C GLY A 655 27.23 -2.00 -15.59
N ALA A 656 27.81 -3.12 -15.18
CA ALA A 656 28.07 -3.42 -13.78
C ALA A 656 28.99 -2.40 -13.09
N ARG A 657 30.08 -1.98 -13.75
CA ARG A 657 31.01 -0.97 -13.22
C ARG A 657 30.36 0.41 -13.06
N ASP A 658 29.63 0.87 -14.07
CA ASP A 658 29.20 2.27 -14.17
C ASP A 658 27.77 2.51 -13.66
N TYR A 659 26.96 1.44 -13.56
CA TYR A 659 25.56 1.52 -13.16
C TYR A 659 25.14 0.42 -12.17
N ALA A 660 26.04 -0.43 -11.68
CA ALA A 660 25.75 -1.59 -10.81
C ALA A 660 24.72 -2.60 -11.39
N GLU A 661 24.50 -2.60 -12.71
CA GLU A 661 23.52 -3.45 -13.42
C GLU A 661 24.00 -3.76 -14.85
N PRO A 662 23.74 -4.97 -15.38
CA PRO A 662 23.01 -6.07 -14.75
C PRO A 662 23.89 -6.90 -13.81
N GLY A 663 23.26 -7.61 -12.89
CA GLY A 663 23.89 -8.71 -12.15
C GLY A 663 24.13 -9.95 -13.02
N LEU A 664 24.94 -10.88 -12.52
CA LEU A 664 25.15 -12.20 -13.14
C LEU A 664 24.46 -13.29 -12.33
N ILE A 665 23.78 -14.20 -13.03
CA ILE A 665 23.27 -15.46 -12.49
C ILE A 665 23.90 -16.59 -13.32
N PHE A 666 24.74 -17.42 -12.71
CA PHE A 666 25.40 -18.54 -13.38
C PHE A 666 24.40 -19.69 -13.52
N TRP A 667 23.67 -19.69 -14.63
CA TRP A 667 22.43 -20.44 -14.76
C TRP A 667 22.66 -21.95 -14.82
N ASP A 668 23.73 -22.40 -15.47
CA ASP A 668 24.13 -23.82 -15.42
C ASP A 668 24.43 -24.25 -13.98
N GLN A 669 25.11 -23.42 -13.17
CA GLN A 669 25.34 -23.73 -11.75
C GLN A 669 24.03 -23.75 -10.96
N ILE A 670 23.11 -22.81 -11.20
CA ILE A 670 21.75 -22.82 -10.62
C ILE A 670 21.04 -24.14 -10.94
N LYS A 671 21.04 -24.57 -12.21
CA LYS A 671 20.30 -25.77 -12.66
C LYS A 671 20.98 -27.08 -12.24
N TYR A 672 22.31 -27.18 -12.31
CA TYR A 672 23.08 -28.37 -11.91
C TYR A 672 23.01 -28.66 -10.41
N TRP A 673 22.92 -27.62 -9.58
CA TRP A 673 22.88 -27.72 -8.13
C TRP A 673 21.49 -27.44 -7.53
N SER A 674 20.46 -27.30 -8.37
CA SER A 674 19.06 -27.22 -7.95
C SER A 674 18.55 -28.60 -7.56
N THR A 675 17.86 -28.67 -6.42
CA THR A 675 17.25 -29.88 -5.87
C THR A 675 15.82 -30.13 -6.37
N SER A 676 15.31 -29.31 -7.30
CA SER A 676 13.91 -29.34 -7.76
C SER A 676 13.74 -29.56 -9.27
N GLU A 677 14.77 -29.98 -10.01
CA GLU A 677 14.72 -30.16 -11.48
C GLU A 677 13.95 -31.41 -11.97
N TYR A 678 12.81 -31.71 -11.35
CA TYR A 678 11.96 -32.84 -11.71
C TYR A 678 10.49 -32.58 -11.33
N ASN A 679 9.58 -33.46 -11.81
CA ASN A 679 8.14 -33.47 -11.52
C ASN A 679 7.44 -32.09 -11.66
N GLY A 680 7.93 -31.23 -12.56
CA GLY A 680 7.42 -29.87 -12.76
C GLY A 680 7.69 -28.92 -11.59
N MET A 681 8.90 -28.93 -11.03
CA MET A 681 9.40 -27.95 -10.05
C MET A 681 10.73 -27.29 -10.50
N GLY A 682 11.11 -27.46 -11.77
CA GLY A 682 12.35 -26.91 -12.31
C GLY A 682 12.33 -25.37 -12.29
N VAL A 683 13.45 -24.76 -11.90
CA VAL A 683 13.50 -23.31 -11.69
C VAL A 683 13.60 -22.54 -13.01
N ILE A 684 12.91 -21.41 -13.10
CA ILE A 684 12.81 -20.58 -14.31
C ILE A 684 13.48 -19.21 -14.18
N THR A 685 13.52 -18.64 -12.97
CA THR A 685 14.14 -17.34 -12.67
C THR A 685 14.43 -17.28 -11.16
N THR A 686 14.87 -16.14 -10.66
CA THR A 686 15.05 -15.87 -9.22
C THR A 686 14.09 -14.79 -8.72
N ASN A 687 13.83 -14.74 -7.42
CA ASN A 687 13.17 -13.61 -6.78
C ASN A 687 14.03 -12.30 -6.85
N PRO A 688 13.52 -11.13 -6.42
CA PRO A 688 14.19 -9.82 -6.57
C PRO A 688 15.65 -9.69 -6.14
N CYS A 689 16.13 -10.49 -5.17
CA CYS A 689 17.49 -10.36 -4.62
C CYS A 689 18.40 -11.55 -4.99
N SER A 690 17.93 -12.42 -5.89
CA SER A 690 18.62 -13.60 -6.45
C SER A 690 19.06 -14.70 -5.48
N GLU A 691 18.55 -14.71 -4.25
CA GLU A 691 18.84 -15.72 -3.24
C GLU A 691 17.99 -17.00 -3.36
N ILE A 692 16.76 -16.92 -3.88
CA ILE A 692 15.89 -18.09 -4.16
C ILE A 692 15.64 -18.22 -5.67
N PRO A 693 16.24 -19.22 -6.33
CA PRO A 693 15.79 -19.72 -7.63
C PRO A 693 14.44 -20.44 -7.47
N LEU A 694 13.47 -20.12 -8.33
CA LEU A 694 12.06 -20.53 -8.17
C LEU A 694 11.46 -21.18 -9.41
N GLU A 695 10.61 -22.17 -9.15
CA GLU A 695 9.64 -22.74 -10.07
C GLU A 695 8.53 -21.73 -10.41
N PRO A 696 7.77 -21.92 -11.50
CA PRO A 696 6.57 -21.13 -11.77
C PRO A 696 5.63 -21.10 -10.56
N TYR A 697 5.22 -19.90 -10.14
CA TYR A 697 4.38 -19.67 -8.96
C TYR A 697 4.98 -20.04 -7.59
N GLY A 698 6.27 -20.39 -7.53
CA GLY A 698 6.97 -20.69 -6.28
C GLY A 698 6.97 -19.53 -5.29
N ASN A 699 7.11 -19.84 -4.00
CA ASN A 699 7.15 -18.86 -2.91
C ASN A 699 8.49 -18.88 -2.16
N CYS A 700 8.69 -17.82 -1.37
CA CYS A 700 9.91 -17.56 -0.64
C CYS A 700 9.58 -17.40 0.86
N CYS A 701 9.89 -18.43 1.66
CA CYS A 701 9.72 -18.41 3.12
C CYS A 701 11.11 -18.36 3.77
N LEU A 702 11.40 -17.29 4.53
CA LEU A 702 12.76 -16.98 4.99
C LEU A 702 12.83 -16.74 6.51
N GLY A 703 13.94 -17.10 7.12
CA GLY A 703 14.37 -16.64 8.44
C GLY A 703 15.84 -16.97 8.67
N ASN A 704 16.54 -16.16 9.48
CA ASN A 704 18.00 -16.13 9.52
C ASN A 704 18.54 -16.51 10.88
N VAL A 705 19.43 -17.50 10.95
CA VAL A 705 20.19 -17.82 12.17
C VAL A 705 21.28 -16.76 12.37
N ASN A 706 21.35 -16.18 13.57
CA ASN A 706 22.36 -15.20 13.94
C ASN A 706 23.61 -15.90 14.47
N MET A 707 24.62 -16.02 13.61
CA MET A 707 25.86 -16.76 13.88
C MET A 707 26.64 -16.17 15.08
N ALA A 708 26.49 -14.87 15.35
CA ALA A 708 27.12 -14.15 16.45
C ALA A 708 26.70 -14.62 17.86
N CYS A 709 25.58 -15.36 17.97
CA CYS A 709 25.05 -15.88 19.23
C CYS A 709 25.62 -17.25 19.63
N PHE A 710 26.38 -17.90 18.74
CA PHE A 710 26.82 -19.30 18.87
C PHE A 710 28.34 -19.43 18.93
N VAL A 711 28.99 -18.57 19.71
CA VAL A 711 30.42 -18.65 20.05
C VAL A 711 30.59 -18.82 21.55
N SER A 712 31.20 -19.93 21.97
CA SER A 712 31.66 -20.14 23.35
C SER A 712 33.03 -19.48 23.54
N ASP A 713 33.27 -18.92 24.73
CA ASP A 713 34.49 -18.16 25.07
C ASP A 713 34.84 -17.03 24.06
N PRO A 714 33.88 -16.17 23.65
CA PRO A 714 34.13 -15.14 22.63
C PRO A 714 35.24 -14.19 23.09
N PHE A 715 36.18 -13.89 22.19
CA PHE A 715 37.40 -13.13 22.47
C PHE A 715 38.32 -13.70 23.57
N GLY A 716 38.08 -14.93 24.01
CA GLY A 716 38.83 -15.56 25.09
C GLY A 716 40.07 -16.32 24.63
N ALA A 717 40.49 -17.30 25.43
CA ALA A 717 41.69 -18.08 25.17
C ALA A 717 41.43 -19.31 24.28
N GLN A 718 40.18 -19.80 24.21
CA GLN A 718 39.76 -20.92 23.35
C GLN A 718 38.38 -20.67 22.73
N PRO A 719 38.21 -19.57 21.96
CA PRO A 719 36.95 -19.23 21.32
C PRO A 719 36.57 -20.30 20.28
N ARG A 720 35.32 -20.76 20.29
CA ARG A 720 34.86 -21.84 19.41
C ARG A 720 33.36 -21.80 19.14
N VAL A 721 32.93 -22.53 18.11
CA VAL A 721 31.50 -22.67 17.78
C VAL A 721 30.76 -23.44 18.87
N ASP A 722 29.69 -22.84 19.38
CA ASP A 722 28.77 -23.44 20.35
C ASP A 722 27.81 -24.39 19.63
N TRP A 723 28.29 -25.59 19.30
CA TRP A 723 27.49 -26.58 18.57
C TRP A 723 26.33 -27.16 19.39
N GLU A 724 26.44 -27.16 20.72
CA GLU A 724 25.38 -27.61 21.64
C GLU A 724 24.15 -26.70 21.56
N ARG A 725 24.33 -25.41 21.25
CA ARG A 725 23.23 -24.47 21.00
C ARG A 725 22.94 -24.26 19.51
N LEU A 726 23.94 -24.29 18.63
CA LEU A 726 23.74 -24.06 17.19
C LEU A 726 22.94 -25.18 16.52
N GLU A 727 23.21 -26.45 16.84
CA GLU A 727 22.49 -27.56 16.21
C GLU A 727 20.98 -27.58 16.56
N PRO A 728 20.55 -27.44 17.83
CA PRO A 728 19.14 -27.25 18.16
C PRO A 728 18.51 -26.02 17.49
N ALA A 729 19.24 -24.92 17.34
CA ALA A 729 18.74 -23.72 16.68
C ALA A 729 18.49 -23.94 15.17
N LEU A 730 19.41 -24.61 14.47
CA LEU A 730 19.23 -25.00 13.05
C LEU A 730 18.01 -25.92 12.86
N ARG A 731 17.85 -26.90 13.74
CA ARG A 731 16.71 -27.84 13.70
C ARG A 731 15.38 -27.12 13.95
N ALA A 732 15.32 -26.30 15.00
CA ALA A 732 14.14 -25.50 15.31
C ALA A 732 13.82 -24.48 14.19
N ALA A 733 14.81 -23.83 13.58
CA ALA A 733 14.63 -22.92 12.44
C ALA A 733 14.03 -23.63 11.21
N THR A 734 14.51 -24.85 10.93
CA THR A 734 14.00 -25.69 9.83
C THR A 734 12.51 -25.99 10.02
N ARG A 735 12.12 -26.46 11.20
CA ARG A 735 10.71 -26.72 11.53
C ARG A 735 9.86 -25.44 11.59
N PHE A 736 10.41 -24.35 12.12
CA PHE A 736 9.71 -23.07 12.18
C PHE A 736 9.29 -22.61 10.78
N LEU A 737 10.18 -22.70 9.78
CA LEU A 737 9.83 -22.33 8.41
C LEU A 737 8.89 -23.35 7.74
N ASP A 738 9.00 -24.65 8.00
CA ASP A 738 8.02 -25.64 7.52
C ASP A 738 6.61 -25.36 8.09
N ASN A 739 6.52 -24.99 9.37
CA ASN A 739 5.28 -24.57 10.01
C ASN A 739 4.73 -23.25 9.44
N VAL A 740 5.59 -22.29 9.09
CA VAL A 740 5.16 -21.05 8.43
C VAL A 740 4.48 -21.36 7.08
N LEU A 741 4.90 -22.39 6.33
CA LEU A 741 4.21 -22.78 5.10
C LEU A 741 2.77 -23.22 5.36
N ASP A 742 2.54 -24.04 6.40
CA ASP A 742 1.20 -24.50 6.77
C ASP A 742 0.36 -23.37 7.37
N TYR A 743 0.93 -22.52 8.24
CA TYR A 743 0.29 -21.31 8.77
C TYR A 743 -0.06 -20.30 7.66
N ASN A 744 0.69 -20.30 6.55
CA ASN A 744 0.47 -19.43 5.40
C ASN A 744 -0.35 -20.12 4.28
N ALA A 745 -0.78 -21.37 4.44
CA ALA A 745 -1.41 -22.14 3.36
C ALA A 745 -2.78 -21.59 2.91
N ASP A 746 -3.55 -20.95 3.79
CA ASP A 746 -4.78 -20.21 3.43
C ASP A 746 -4.52 -18.76 2.99
N LYS A 747 -3.26 -18.32 3.02
CA LYS A 747 -2.82 -16.92 2.87
C LYS A 747 -2.27 -16.60 1.47
N HIS A 748 -2.25 -17.54 0.52
CA HIS A 748 -1.84 -17.30 -0.87
C HIS A 748 -2.98 -16.69 -1.73
N PRO A 749 -2.70 -15.87 -2.78
CA PRO A 749 -3.76 -15.17 -3.55
C PRO A 749 -4.13 -15.76 -4.90
N LEU A 750 -3.17 -16.39 -5.56
CA LEU A 750 -3.35 -17.12 -6.79
C LEU A 750 -3.32 -18.58 -6.34
N PRO A 751 -4.33 -19.40 -6.65
CA PRO A 751 -4.34 -20.81 -6.30
C PRO A 751 -3.08 -21.55 -6.76
N ALA A 752 -2.50 -21.15 -7.91
CA ALA A 752 -1.23 -21.68 -8.41
C ALA A 752 -0.05 -21.52 -7.42
N GLN A 753 -0.01 -20.43 -6.67
CA GLN A 753 1.05 -20.13 -5.70
C GLN A 753 0.85 -20.90 -4.39
N LYS A 754 -0.40 -21.16 -4.00
CA LYS A 754 -0.72 -22.13 -2.94
C LYS A 754 -0.29 -23.53 -3.35
N ALA A 755 -0.61 -23.91 -4.59
CA ALA A 755 -0.31 -25.23 -5.13
C ALA A 755 1.21 -25.47 -5.21
N ALA A 756 1.99 -24.51 -5.72
CA ALA A 756 3.45 -24.58 -5.72
C ALA A 756 4.02 -24.74 -4.29
N SER A 757 3.66 -23.82 -3.38
CA SER A 757 4.06 -23.82 -1.96
C SER A 757 3.83 -25.18 -1.28
N LEU A 758 2.63 -25.75 -1.41
CA LEU A 758 2.29 -27.03 -0.78
C LEU A 758 2.89 -28.24 -1.51
N LYS A 759 3.13 -28.14 -2.82
CA LYS A 759 3.73 -29.20 -3.66
C LYS A 759 5.22 -29.39 -3.37
N SER A 760 5.98 -28.30 -3.28
CA SER A 760 7.44 -28.32 -3.14
C SER A 760 7.93 -28.11 -1.71
N ARG A 761 7.11 -27.48 -0.85
CA ARG A 761 7.42 -27.15 0.55
C ARG A 761 8.77 -26.45 0.73
N ARG A 762 9.11 -25.56 -0.20
CA ARG A 762 10.37 -24.83 -0.27
C ARG A 762 10.53 -23.82 0.89
N ILE A 763 11.67 -23.88 1.59
CA ILE A 763 12.02 -22.96 2.69
C ILE A 763 13.45 -22.44 2.52
N GLY A 764 13.77 -21.31 3.16
CA GLY A 764 15.11 -20.74 3.19
C GLY A 764 15.54 -20.40 4.61
N VAL A 765 16.20 -21.37 5.26
CA VAL A 765 17.04 -21.13 6.44
C VAL A 765 18.25 -20.32 5.96
N GLY A 766 18.24 -19.04 6.33
CA GLY A 766 19.30 -18.07 6.06
C GLY A 766 20.22 -17.86 7.26
N PHE A 767 21.20 -16.97 7.09
CA PHE A 767 22.26 -16.72 8.07
C PHE A 767 22.57 -15.22 8.13
N THR A 768 22.92 -14.71 9.31
CA THR A 768 23.39 -13.32 9.51
C THR A 768 24.45 -13.27 10.61
N GLY A 769 25.22 -12.18 10.72
CA GLY A 769 26.22 -12.02 11.77
C GLY A 769 27.46 -12.90 11.59
N LEU A 770 27.78 -13.30 10.36
CA LEU A 770 28.98 -14.10 10.09
C LEU A 770 30.27 -13.30 10.34
N GLY A 771 30.26 -12.00 10.02
CA GLY A 771 31.38 -11.10 10.33
C GLY A 771 31.64 -11.03 11.83
N ASP A 772 30.58 -10.86 12.62
CA ASP A 772 30.64 -10.87 14.09
C ASP A 772 31.16 -12.20 14.64
N MET A 773 30.70 -13.33 14.09
CA MET A 773 31.12 -14.65 14.51
C MET A 773 32.63 -14.84 14.33
N LEU A 774 33.17 -14.48 13.16
CA LEU A 774 34.61 -14.55 12.88
C LEU A 774 35.41 -13.65 13.82
N ILE A 775 34.94 -12.42 14.08
CA ILE A 775 35.56 -11.48 15.02
C ILE A 775 35.54 -12.02 16.46
N LYS A 776 34.44 -12.63 16.92
CA LYS A 776 34.36 -13.31 18.24
C LYS A 776 35.28 -14.53 18.35
N LEU A 777 35.63 -15.15 17.22
CA LEU A 777 36.60 -16.23 17.10
C LEU A 777 38.06 -15.75 16.93
N GLY A 778 38.30 -14.44 16.82
CA GLY A 778 39.62 -13.86 16.53
C GLY A 778 40.08 -14.03 15.07
N LEU A 779 39.22 -14.53 14.18
CA LEU A 779 39.51 -14.81 12.79
C LEU A 779 39.31 -13.56 11.91
N LYS A 780 40.35 -13.16 11.18
CA LYS A 780 40.28 -12.06 10.21
C LYS A 780 39.60 -12.52 8.92
N TYR A 781 38.51 -11.86 8.53
CA TYR A 781 37.57 -12.29 7.48
C TYR A 781 38.25 -12.65 6.14
N ASP A 782 39.20 -11.84 5.67
CA ASP A 782 39.89 -11.96 4.38
C ASP A 782 41.13 -12.87 4.41
N THR A 783 41.09 -13.93 5.22
CA THR A 783 42.14 -14.95 5.28
C THR A 783 41.65 -16.29 4.73
N ASP A 784 42.54 -17.07 4.12
CA ASP A 784 42.22 -18.43 3.68
C ASP A 784 41.91 -19.38 4.86
N GLU A 785 42.40 -19.05 6.07
CA GLU A 785 42.01 -19.70 7.33
C GLU A 785 40.51 -19.48 7.64
N ALA A 786 40.04 -18.22 7.63
CA ALA A 786 38.64 -17.92 7.86
C ALA A 786 37.74 -18.53 6.78
N VAL A 787 38.14 -18.50 5.51
CA VAL A 787 37.41 -19.16 4.41
C VAL A 787 37.34 -20.68 4.63
N GLY A 788 38.44 -21.33 4.99
CA GLY A 788 38.48 -22.78 5.25
C GLY A 788 37.68 -23.20 6.49
N PHE A 789 37.68 -22.38 7.54
CA PHE A 789 36.83 -22.56 8.73
C PHE A 789 35.34 -22.46 8.37
N VAL A 790 34.96 -21.44 7.59
CA VAL A 790 33.56 -21.24 7.15
C VAL A 790 33.09 -22.37 6.24
N ASP A 791 33.95 -22.91 5.39
CA ASP A 791 33.66 -24.09 4.55
C ASP A 791 33.25 -25.31 5.40
N GLN A 792 34.01 -25.60 6.47
CA GLN A 792 33.71 -26.71 7.39
C GLN A 792 32.48 -26.45 8.27
N LEU A 793 32.29 -25.21 8.71
CA LEU A 793 31.12 -24.76 9.46
C LEU A 793 29.84 -24.98 8.64
N PHE A 794 29.82 -24.52 7.38
CA PHE A 794 28.67 -24.65 6.51
C PHE A 794 28.43 -26.09 6.03
N GLU A 795 29.46 -26.91 5.86
CA GLU A 795 29.30 -28.36 5.64
C GLU A 795 28.51 -29.01 6.79
N ARG A 796 28.83 -28.73 8.06
CA ARG A 796 28.07 -29.29 9.19
C ARG A 796 26.64 -28.69 9.27
N ILE A 797 26.48 -27.38 9.05
CA ILE A 797 25.15 -26.72 9.01
C ILE A 797 24.23 -27.41 8.00
N LYS A 798 24.72 -27.62 6.76
CA LYS A 798 23.98 -28.26 5.66
C LYS A 798 23.40 -29.61 6.08
N ASN A 799 24.24 -30.45 6.68
CA ASN A 799 23.84 -31.80 7.09
C ASN A 799 22.83 -31.80 8.24
N VAL A 800 22.95 -30.89 9.21
CA VAL A 800 21.98 -30.75 10.32
C VAL A 800 20.59 -30.34 9.79
N VAL A 801 20.53 -29.38 8.88
CA VAL A 801 19.26 -28.88 8.31
C VAL A 801 18.58 -29.94 7.43
N TYR A 802 19.34 -30.66 6.61
CA TYR A 802 18.79 -31.78 5.83
C TYR A 802 18.33 -32.95 6.70
N ASP A 803 19.11 -33.32 7.72
CA ASP A 803 18.74 -34.36 8.71
C ASP A 803 17.44 -34.02 9.46
N GLU A 804 17.21 -32.73 9.76
CA GLU A 804 15.94 -32.29 10.34
C GLU A 804 14.77 -32.39 9.35
N SER A 805 14.98 -32.09 8.07
CA SER A 805 13.93 -32.32 7.06
C SER A 805 13.58 -33.81 6.91
N VAL A 806 14.50 -34.73 7.25
CA VAL A 806 14.17 -36.16 7.41
C VAL A 806 13.39 -36.43 8.71
N ASN A 807 13.74 -35.82 9.84
CA ASN A 807 12.94 -35.91 11.08
C ASN A 807 11.49 -35.46 10.82
N LEU A 808 11.30 -34.35 10.10
CA LEU A 808 9.99 -33.83 9.71
C LEU A 808 9.29 -34.70 8.66
N ALA A 809 10.03 -35.41 7.79
CA ALA A 809 9.45 -36.39 6.87
C ALA A 809 8.88 -37.60 7.64
N CYS A 810 9.59 -38.08 8.67
CA CYS A 810 9.11 -39.14 9.56
C CYS A 810 7.87 -38.74 10.35
N GLU A 811 7.78 -37.49 10.83
CA GLU A 811 6.69 -37.03 11.70
C GLU A 811 5.47 -36.50 10.92
N LYS A 812 5.69 -35.78 9.81
CA LYS A 812 4.65 -35.04 9.07
C LYS A 812 4.44 -35.53 7.63
N GLY A 813 5.24 -36.50 7.17
CA GLY A 813 5.26 -36.99 5.78
C GLY A 813 6.14 -36.15 4.85
N VAL A 814 6.63 -36.79 3.78
CA VAL A 814 7.42 -36.17 2.70
C VAL A 814 6.66 -35.08 1.96
N PHE A 815 7.34 -34.18 1.22
CA PHE A 815 6.63 -33.23 0.35
C PHE A 815 5.92 -33.93 -0.82
N PRO A 816 4.75 -33.46 -1.28
CA PRO A 816 3.90 -34.18 -2.24
C PRO A 816 4.53 -34.50 -3.60
N ALA A 817 5.57 -33.77 -4.02
CA ALA A 817 6.28 -34.01 -5.28
C ALA A 817 7.61 -34.77 -5.13
N TYR A 818 7.93 -35.27 -3.93
CA TYR A 818 9.18 -36.01 -3.68
C TYR A 818 9.30 -37.27 -4.56
N ASP A 819 10.53 -37.55 -4.97
CA ASP A 819 10.88 -38.63 -5.89
C ASP A 819 12.30 -39.06 -5.51
N ALA A 820 12.43 -40.23 -4.87
CA ALA A 820 13.67 -40.61 -4.21
C ALA A 820 14.84 -40.72 -5.20
N ASP A 821 14.63 -41.38 -6.33
CA ASP A 821 15.68 -41.61 -7.34
C ASP A 821 16.12 -40.29 -7.98
N LYS A 822 15.17 -39.43 -8.39
CA LYS A 822 15.50 -38.13 -9.02
C LYS A 822 16.13 -37.15 -8.03
N HIS A 823 15.70 -37.15 -6.77
CA HIS A 823 16.24 -36.24 -5.76
C HIS A 823 17.65 -36.67 -5.31
N LEU A 824 17.88 -37.97 -5.08
CA LEU A 824 19.20 -38.51 -4.71
C LEU A 824 20.22 -38.44 -5.86
N ALA A 825 19.78 -38.39 -7.12
CA ALA A 825 20.62 -38.11 -8.27
C ALA A 825 21.03 -36.62 -8.40
N GLY A 826 20.42 -35.71 -7.63
CA GLY A 826 20.74 -34.29 -7.65
C GLY A 826 22.15 -34.00 -7.09
N ARG A 827 22.97 -33.25 -7.83
CA ARG A 827 24.39 -33.04 -7.48
C ARG A 827 24.60 -32.47 -6.08
N PHE A 828 23.73 -31.56 -5.64
CA PHE A 828 23.79 -30.99 -4.29
C PHE A 828 23.54 -32.05 -3.20
N VAL A 829 22.47 -32.83 -3.36
CA VAL A 829 22.07 -33.89 -2.42
C VAL A 829 23.18 -34.94 -2.29
N ALA A 830 23.84 -35.28 -3.39
CA ALA A 830 25.00 -36.19 -3.40
C ALA A 830 26.23 -35.68 -2.60
N THR A 831 26.27 -34.40 -2.17
CA THR A 831 27.31 -33.88 -1.26
C THR A 831 26.98 -34.04 0.23
N LEU A 832 25.80 -34.52 0.57
CA LEU A 832 25.42 -34.79 1.97
C LEU A 832 26.22 -35.98 2.51
N GLN A 833 26.48 -35.97 3.81
CA GLN A 833 27.26 -37.01 4.47
C GLN A 833 26.53 -38.37 4.38
N PRO A 834 27.26 -39.50 4.26
CA PRO A 834 26.66 -40.83 4.08
C PRO A 834 25.54 -41.20 5.08
N PRO A 835 25.60 -40.83 6.39
CA PRO A 835 24.49 -41.09 7.31
C PRO A 835 23.21 -40.35 6.93
N VAL A 836 23.30 -39.07 6.52
CA VAL A 836 22.15 -38.26 6.11
C VAL A 836 21.56 -38.80 4.81
N LEU A 837 22.41 -39.15 3.83
CA LEU A 837 21.98 -39.82 2.59
C LEU A 837 21.22 -41.12 2.84
N GLU A 838 21.68 -41.94 3.78
CA GLU A 838 21.01 -43.19 4.14
C GLU A 838 19.66 -42.95 4.84
N ARG A 839 19.57 -41.90 5.68
CA ARG A 839 18.28 -41.47 6.25
C ARG A 839 17.31 -40.97 5.18
N ILE A 840 17.78 -40.20 4.20
CA ILE A 840 16.97 -39.71 3.07
C ILE A 840 16.45 -40.88 2.20
N ARG A 841 17.30 -41.89 1.90
CA ARG A 841 16.86 -43.12 1.20
C ARG A 841 15.72 -43.84 1.91
N ARG A 842 15.77 -43.90 3.24
CA ARG A 842 14.86 -44.69 4.07
C ARG A 842 13.54 -43.98 4.41
N HIS A 843 13.55 -42.65 4.46
CA HIS A 843 12.44 -41.86 5.00
C HIS A 843 12.00 -40.67 4.14
N GLY A 844 12.80 -40.27 3.14
CA GLY A 844 12.56 -39.09 2.31
C GLY A 844 12.81 -37.76 3.03
N LEU A 845 12.29 -36.67 2.46
CA LEU A 845 12.49 -35.29 2.92
C LEU A 845 11.16 -34.53 3.00
N ARG A 846 11.05 -33.60 3.95
CA ARG A 846 9.87 -32.73 4.14
C ARG A 846 9.82 -31.54 3.19
N ASN A 847 10.98 -31.10 2.69
CA ASN A 847 11.14 -29.85 1.92
C ASN A 847 12.02 -30.12 0.69
N VAL A 848 11.71 -29.52 -0.47
CA VAL A 848 12.54 -29.72 -1.69
C VAL A 848 13.91 -29.04 -1.61
N ALA A 849 13.98 -27.90 -0.91
CA ALA A 849 15.17 -27.06 -0.76
C ALA A 849 15.01 -26.24 0.52
N LEU A 850 16.14 -25.90 1.15
CA LEU A 850 16.18 -25.53 2.57
C LEU A 850 17.10 -24.36 2.94
N LEU A 851 18.14 -24.06 2.16
CA LEU A 851 19.27 -23.25 2.59
C LEU A 851 19.52 -22.08 1.64
N THR A 852 19.78 -20.89 2.18
CA THR A 852 19.98 -19.66 1.40
C THR A 852 20.81 -18.63 2.17
N VAL A 853 21.10 -17.48 1.56
CA VAL A 853 21.53 -16.27 2.26
C VAL A 853 20.75 -15.09 1.65
N PRO A 854 19.73 -14.55 2.33
CA PRO A 854 18.96 -13.40 1.85
C PRO A 854 19.60 -12.08 2.31
N PRO A 855 19.19 -10.92 1.76
CA PRO A 855 19.57 -9.63 2.30
C PRO A 855 18.83 -9.36 3.62
N VAL A 856 19.56 -9.29 4.73
CA VAL A 856 19.00 -9.24 6.10
C VAL A 856 18.86 -7.80 6.64
N GLY A 857 18.99 -6.77 5.80
CA GLY A 857 19.16 -5.34 6.19
C GLY A 857 18.46 -4.87 7.48
N SER A 858 17.12 -4.81 7.51
CA SER A 858 16.39 -4.38 8.73
C SER A 858 16.38 -5.41 9.88
N GLY A 859 16.62 -6.69 9.61
CA GLY A 859 16.70 -7.73 10.63
C GLY A 859 18.06 -7.76 11.34
N ALA A 860 19.15 -7.62 10.58
CA ALA A 860 20.50 -7.51 11.10
C ALA A 860 20.69 -6.19 11.86
N ALA A 861 20.14 -5.09 11.34
CA ALA A 861 20.08 -3.82 12.07
C ALA A 861 19.37 -3.95 13.43
N LEU A 862 18.20 -4.64 13.49
CA LEU A 862 17.50 -4.92 14.75
C LEU A 862 18.34 -5.75 15.74
N ALA A 863 19.02 -6.79 15.24
CA ALA A 863 19.84 -7.67 16.03
C ALA A 863 21.22 -7.07 16.41
N GLY A 864 21.66 -6.00 15.75
CA GLY A 864 22.93 -5.32 16.02
C GLY A 864 24.17 -6.05 15.50
N VAL A 865 24.05 -6.74 14.36
CA VAL A 865 25.07 -7.62 13.75
C VAL A 865 25.19 -7.40 12.24
N THR A 866 26.19 -7.98 11.58
CA THR A 866 26.33 -7.86 10.11
C THR A 866 25.20 -8.55 9.35
N SER A 867 24.86 -8.00 8.18
CA SER A 867 23.78 -8.51 7.33
C SER A 867 24.26 -9.66 6.45
N GLY A 868 23.61 -10.82 6.56
CA GLY A 868 23.94 -11.97 5.71
C GLY A 868 25.33 -12.53 6.03
N ILE A 869 26.10 -12.83 4.97
CA ILE A 869 27.50 -13.27 5.05
C ILE A 869 28.50 -12.10 5.02
N GLU A 870 28.02 -10.85 5.03
CA GLU A 870 28.88 -9.67 4.87
C GLU A 870 29.78 -9.43 6.10
N PRO A 871 30.97 -8.83 5.91
CA PRO A 871 31.80 -8.29 6.99
C PRO A 871 31.14 -7.07 7.66
N ILE A 872 31.79 -6.51 8.68
CA ILE A 872 31.40 -5.20 9.22
C ILE A 872 31.59 -4.16 8.10
N PHE A 873 30.54 -3.38 7.79
CA PHE A 873 30.58 -2.37 6.73
C PHE A 873 31.59 -1.27 7.05
N ASP A 874 31.38 -0.61 8.19
CA ASP A 874 32.32 0.32 8.83
C ASP A 874 32.27 0.10 10.35
N ARG A 875 33.34 0.44 11.07
CA ARG A 875 33.47 0.21 12.53
C ARG A 875 32.55 1.11 13.34
N ALA A 876 32.24 2.29 12.82
CA ALA A 876 31.40 3.30 13.43
C ALA A 876 30.78 4.24 12.40
N TYR A 877 29.76 5.01 12.81
CA TYR A 877 29.02 5.93 11.95
C TYR A 877 28.66 7.21 12.72
N VAL A 878 28.76 8.37 12.07
CA VAL A 878 28.30 9.65 12.64
C VAL A 878 26.78 9.74 12.62
N ARG A 879 26.15 10.01 13.78
CA ARG A 879 24.74 10.39 13.91
C ARG A 879 24.61 11.83 14.39
N ARG A 880 23.52 12.51 14.02
CA ARG A 880 23.15 13.84 14.55
C ARG A 880 21.96 13.68 15.50
N SER A 881 22.03 14.32 16.65
CA SER A 881 20.94 14.32 17.63
C SER A 881 19.85 15.35 17.26
N GLU A 882 18.57 14.96 17.35
CA GLU A 882 17.44 15.89 17.27
C GLU A 882 16.86 16.27 18.64
N SER A 883 17.03 15.41 19.66
CA SER A 883 16.38 15.55 20.97
C SER A 883 17.25 16.22 22.04
N LEU A 884 18.58 16.18 21.90
CA LEU A 884 19.53 16.93 22.74
C LEU A 884 20.58 17.65 21.88
N SER A 885 20.92 18.89 22.25
CA SER A 885 22.04 19.74 21.78
C SER A 885 22.29 19.99 20.27
N GLN A 886 21.65 19.28 19.33
CA GLN A 886 22.01 19.24 17.88
C GLN A 886 23.41 18.68 17.56
N GLU A 887 24.15 18.17 18.55
CA GLU A 887 25.51 17.68 18.35
C GLU A 887 25.55 16.39 17.53
N THR A 888 26.68 16.20 16.84
CA THR A 888 27.01 14.97 16.11
C THR A 888 27.83 14.05 16.99
N PHE A 889 27.39 12.81 17.15
CA PHE A 889 28.03 11.79 17.98
C PHE A 889 28.35 10.53 17.17
N LYS A 890 29.52 9.94 17.43
CA LYS A 890 30.02 8.74 16.77
C LYS A 890 29.41 7.49 17.41
N VAL A 891 28.80 6.62 16.61
CA VAL A 891 28.13 5.40 17.06
C VAL A 891 28.86 4.18 16.51
N TYR A 892 29.58 3.49 17.38
CA TYR A 892 30.28 2.23 17.07
C TYR A 892 29.30 1.09 16.75
N HIS A 893 29.72 0.18 15.89
CA HIS A 893 29.06 -1.11 15.68
C HIS A 893 28.93 -1.84 17.04
N PRO A 894 27.80 -2.49 17.38
CA PRO A 894 27.58 -3.03 18.72
C PRO A 894 28.67 -3.96 19.23
N LEU A 895 29.24 -4.79 18.34
CA LEU A 895 30.37 -5.67 18.65
C LEU A 895 31.70 -4.94 18.92
N VAL A 896 31.95 -3.82 18.23
CA VAL A 896 33.12 -2.97 18.48
C VAL A 896 33.00 -2.35 19.88
N ARG A 897 31.80 -1.85 20.22
CA ARG A 897 31.48 -1.35 21.57
C ARG A 897 31.60 -2.43 22.65
N GLU A 898 31.14 -3.66 22.39
CA GLU A 898 31.30 -4.83 23.28
C GLU A 898 32.79 -5.10 23.57
N TYR A 899 33.63 -5.10 22.53
CA TYR A 899 35.06 -5.34 22.65
C TYR A 899 35.80 -4.22 23.38
N MET A 900 35.58 -2.96 22.97
CA MET A 900 36.22 -1.79 23.58
C MET A 900 35.91 -1.68 25.07
N ALA A 901 34.66 -1.92 25.47
CA ALA A 901 34.26 -1.92 26.89
C ALA A 901 34.82 -3.10 27.69
N ARG A 902 35.04 -4.27 27.07
CA ARG A 902 35.55 -5.48 27.74
C ARG A 902 37.07 -5.50 27.90
N PHE A 903 37.80 -4.82 27.01
CA PHE A 903 39.27 -4.82 26.97
C PHE A 903 39.88 -3.42 27.20
N GLU A 904 39.07 -2.45 27.67
CA GLU A 904 39.48 -1.08 28.02
C GLU A 904 40.21 -0.35 26.86
N VAL A 905 39.78 -0.60 25.62
CA VAL A 905 40.37 -0.01 24.40
C VAL A 905 39.70 1.34 24.10
N GLU A 906 40.42 2.44 24.27
CA GLU A 906 39.88 3.79 24.09
C GLU A 906 39.78 4.25 22.62
N ARG A 907 40.65 3.74 21.73
CA ARG A 907 40.80 4.23 20.35
C ARG A 907 40.48 3.18 19.30
N GLU A 908 39.97 3.63 18.15
CA GLU A 908 39.57 2.75 17.05
C GLU A 908 40.79 2.18 16.30
N GLU A 909 41.93 2.88 16.33
CA GLU A 909 43.21 2.40 15.80
C GLU A 909 43.78 1.20 16.57
N ASP A 910 43.48 1.10 17.87
CA ASP A 910 44.01 0.05 18.76
C ASP A 910 43.19 -1.26 18.71
N LEU A 911 42.16 -1.32 17.88
CA LEU A 911 41.36 -2.53 17.65
C LEU A 911 42.17 -3.62 16.91
N PRO A 912 42.07 -4.92 17.32
CA PRO A 912 42.76 -6.02 16.67
C PRO A 912 42.53 -6.14 15.16
N LEU A 913 43.51 -6.69 14.44
CA LEU A 913 43.51 -6.84 12.99
C LEU A 913 42.33 -7.66 12.42
N PHE A 914 41.61 -8.42 13.24
CA PHE A 914 40.40 -9.13 12.83
C PHE A 914 39.16 -8.22 12.68
N PHE A 915 39.15 -7.01 13.26
CA PHE A 915 38.13 -5.96 13.01
C PHE A 915 38.34 -5.28 11.64
N VAL A 916 38.37 -6.07 10.57
CA VAL A 916 38.54 -5.60 9.18
C VAL A 916 37.19 -5.19 8.58
N THR A 917 37.14 -4.04 7.91
CA THR A 917 35.89 -3.51 7.31
C THR A 917 35.69 -3.92 5.86
N ALA A 918 34.47 -3.77 5.34
CA ALA A 918 34.12 -4.10 3.95
C ALA A 918 35.04 -3.43 2.92
N HIS A 919 35.42 -2.16 3.14
CA HIS A 919 36.29 -1.39 2.27
C HIS A 919 37.78 -1.81 2.34
N GLN A 920 38.18 -2.52 3.41
CA GLN A 920 39.54 -3.02 3.61
C GLN A 920 39.75 -4.44 3.04
N ILE A 921 38.67 -5.15 2.71
CA ILE A 921 38.72 -6.53 2.25
C ILE A 921 38.93 -6.58 0.73
N LYS A 922 39.89 -7.38 0.28
CA LYS A 922 40.12 -7.62 -1.15
C LYS A 922 38.90 -8.26 -1.81
N PRO A 923 38.42 -7.77 -2.97
CA PRO A 923 37.25 -8.32 -3.67
C PRO A 923 37.33 -9.83 -3.90
N GLU A 924 38.51 -10.35 -4.26
CA GLU A 924 38.74 -11.78 -4.47
C GLU A 924 38.50 -12.62 -3.20
N MET A 925 38.72 -12.07 -2.01
CA MET A 925 38.44 -12.76 -0.74
C MET A 925 36.95 -12.76 -0.39
N ARG A 926 36.19 -11.69 -0.73
CA ARG A 926 34.71 -11.75 -0.67
C ARG A 926 34.16 -12.83 -1.60
N VAL A 927 34.69 -12.92 -2.83
CA VAL A 927 34.30 -13.97 -3.80
C VAL A 927 34.64 -15.37 -3.28
N LYS A 928 35.86 -15.61 -2.77
CA LYS A 928 36.22 -16.88 -2.12
C LYS A 928 35.27 -17.27 -0.99
N MET A 929 34.99 -16.32 -0.08
CA MET A 929 34.09 -16.56 1.07
C MET A 929 32.66 -16.89 0.60
N GLN A 930 32.12 -16.14 -0.35
CA GLN A 930 30.82 -16.42 -0.96
C GLN A 930 30.81 -17.81 -1.61
N ALA A 931 31.83 -18.16 -2.39
CA ALA A 931 31.90 -19.43 -3.09
C ALA A 931 32.06 -20.65 -2.15
N ALA A 932 32.84 -20.51 -1.07
CA ALA A 932 32.94 -21.54 -0.04
C ALA A 932 31.58 -21.84 0.59
N ILE A 933 30.85 -20.81 1.01
CA ILE A 933 29.48 -20.95 1.54
C ILE A 933 28.53 -21.51 0.46
N GLN A 934 28.66 -21.07 -0.79
CA GLN A 934 27.76 -21.47 -1.88
C GLN A 934 27.71 -22.98 -2.15
N LYS A 935 28.80 -23.72 -1.90
CA LYS A 935 28.84 -25.20 -1.98
C LYS A 935 27.78 -25.87 -1.12
N HIS A 936 27.40 -25.22 -0.02
CA HIS A 936 26.55 -25.75 1.04
C HIS A 936 25.13 -25.16 1.03
N ILE A 937 24.82 -24.33 0.02
CA ILE A 937 23.54 -23.65 -0.17
C ILE A 937 22.85 -24.22 -1.42
N ASP A 938 21.70 -24.88 -1.24
CA ASP A 938 20.93 -25.48 -2.33
C ASP A 938 20.22 -24.45 -3.21
N HIS A 939 19.74 -23.35 -2.63
CA HIS A 939 19.30 -22.16 -3.35
C HIS A 939 20.47 -21.33 -3.90
N SER A 940 20.59 -20.06 -3.51
CA SER A 940 21.58 -19.08 -3.95
C SER A 940 21.86 -18.09 -2.80
N ILE A 941 22.78 -17.16 -3.03
CA ILE A 941 23.23 -16.17 -2.06
C ILE A 941 23.01 -14.77 -2.64
N SER A 942 22.28 -13.91 -1.93
CA SER A 942 22.31 -12.46 -2.16
C SER A 942 23.55 -11.89 -1.49
N SER A 943 24.55 -11.51 -2.29
CA SER A 943 25.85 -11.00 -1.83
C SER A 943 26.35 -9.97 -2.84
N THR A 944 26.80 -8.82 -2.34
CA THR A 944 27.28 -7.71 -3.18
C THR A 944 28.75 -7.48 -2.88
N VAL A 945 29.60 -7.66 -3.88
CA VAL A 945 31.02 -7.31 -3.76
C VAL A 945 31.15 -5.80 -3.94
N ASN A 946 31.38 -5.09 -2.82
CA ASN A 946 31.70 -3.67 -2.84
C ASN A 946 33.07 -3.46 -3.47
N LEU A 947 33.19 -2.46 -4.33
CA LEU A 947 34.42 -2.09 -5.03
C LEU A 947 34.73 -0.60 -4.82
N PRO A 948 36.01 -0.22 -4.66
CA PRO A 948 36.39 1.18 -4.45
C PRO A 948 36.08 2.04 -5.70
N ARG A 949 35.94 3.35 -5.51
CA ARG A 949 35.50 4.29 -6.56
C ARG A 949 36.32 4.21 -7.86
N ASP A 950 37.61 3.94 -7.76
CA ASP A 950 38.58 3.86 -8.85
C ASP A 950 38.59 2.52 -9.60
N ALA A 951 37.86 1.50 -9.12
CA ALA A 951 37.88 0.15 -9.68
C ALA A 951 37.66 0.12 -11.22
N THR A 952 38.48 -0.70 -11.87
CA THR A 952 38.59 -0.80 -13.33
C THR A 952 37.54 -1.74 -13.93
N LEU A 953 37.51 -1.89 -15.27
CA LEU A 953 36.69 -2.92 -15.91
C LEU A 953 37.29 -4.31 -15.64
N GLU A 954 38.61 -4.36 -15.59
CA GLU A 954 39.45 -5.53 -15.37
C GLU A 954 39.29 -6.10 -13.94
N ASP A 955 39.04 -5.26 -12.94
CA ASP A 955 38.71 -5.71 -11.57
C ASP A 955 37.31 -6.34 -11.50
N VAL A 956 36.31 -5.74 -12.16
CA VAL A 956 34.95 -6.30 -12.26
C VAL A 956 34.98 -7.62 -13.05
N GLU A 957 35.72 -7.69 -14.16
CA GLU A 957 35.93 -8.92 -14.92
C GLU A 957 36.58 -10.00 -14.03
N ARG A 958 37.64 -9.67 -13.28
CA ARG A 958 38.33 -10.62 -12.40
C ARG A 958 37.39 -11.17 -11.33
N VAL A 959 36.58 -10.32 -10.71
CA VAL A 959 35.56 -10.71 -9.71
C VAL A 959 34.53 -11.67 -10.31
N TYR A 960 34.01 -11.38 -11.51
CA TYR A 960 33.02 -12.23 -12.18
C TYR A 960 33.60 -13.57 -12.70
N LEU A 961 34.78 -13.56 -13.31
CA LEU A 961 35.46 -14.78 -13.75
C LEU A 961 35.86 -15.67 -12.57
N LEU A 962 36.31 -15.08 -11.46
CA LEU A 962 36.63 -15.83 -10.24
C LEU A 962 35.39 -16.45 -9.62
N ALA A 963 34.27 -15.71 -9.56
CA ALA A 963 33.01 -16.21 -9.02
C ALA A 963 32.50 -17.43 -9.81
N TRP A 964 32.50 -17.36 -11.14
CA TRP A 964 32.17 -18.49 -12.01
C TRP A 964 33.09 -19.69 -11.77
N LYS A 965 34.42 -19.48 -11.79
CA LYS A 965 35.43 -20.56 -11.62
C LYS A 965 35.38 -21.24 -10.24
N LEU A 966 34.93 -20.53 -9.21
CA LEU A 966 34.75 -21.11 -7.86
C LEU A 966 33.33 -21.68 -7.63
N GLY A 967 32.45 -21.69 -8.64
CA GLY A 967 31.12 -22.30 -8.54
C GLY A 967 30.07 -21.45 -7.83
N ALA A 968 30.22 -20.11 -7.84
CA ALA A 968 29.14 -19.21 -7.41
C ALA A 968 27.89 -19.42 -8.28
N LYS A 969 26.69 -19.22 -7.71
CA LYS A 969 25.41 -19.30 -8.47
C LYS A 969 24.90 -17.96 -8.98
N GLY A 970 25.37 -16.86 -8.40
CA GLY A 970 25.14 -15.50 -8.88
C GLY A 970 26.06 -14.51 -8.16
N ILE A 971 26.25 -13.33 -8.75
CA ILE A 971 27.10 -12.27 -8.19
C ILE A 971 26.69 -10.87 -8.69
N THR A 972 26.72 -9.92 -7.77
CA THR A 972 26.54 -8.49 -8.03
C THR A 972 27.77 -7.74 -7.53
N VAL A 973 28.19 -6.70 -8.25
CA VAL A 973 29.19 -5.73 -7.78
C VAL A 973 28.51 -4.38 -7.53
N TYR A 974 28.99 -3.64 -6.53
CA TYR A 974 28.64 -2.24 -6.34
C TYR A 974 29.94 -1.44 -6.23
N ARG A 975 30.25 -0.66 -7.27
CA ARG A 975 31.35 0.30 -7.24
C ARG A 975 30.88 1.57 -6.55
N GLU A 976 31.65 2.06 -5.58
CA GLU A 976 31.33 3.30 -4.88
C GLU A 976 31.04 4.44 -5.88
N SER A 977 29.96 5.19 -5.62
CA SER A 977 29.46 6.27 -6.48
C SER A 977 29.04 5.90 -7.92
N SER A 978 28.85 4.61 -8.27
CA SER A 978 28.15 4.25 -9.52
C SER A 978 26.64 4.59 -9.49
N ARG A 979 26.06 4.60 -8.28
CA ARG A 979 24.71 5.09 -7.94
C ARG A 979 24.70 5.64 -6.51
N GLU A 980 23.61 6.29 -6.12
CA GLU A 980 23.32 6.65 -4.72
C GLU A 980 23.43 5.40 -3.81
N GLY A 981 24.23 5.51 -2.75
CA GLY A 981 24.46 4.45 -1.77
C GLY A 981 23.47 4.51 -0.60
N ILE A 982 23.07 3.33 -0.09
CA ILE A 982 22.18 3.21 1.08
C ILE A 982 22.96 3.34 2.40
N LEU A 983 24.28 3.09 2.36
CA LEU A 983 25.23 3.25 3.46
C LEU A 983 26.41 4.08 2.96
N ILE A 984 26.94 4.97 3.80
CA ILE A 984 28.10 5.82 3.52
C ILE A 984 29.02 5.87 4.75
N THR A 985 30.32 6.01 4.53
CA THR A 985 31.35 6.04 5.60
C THR A 985 31.46 7.42 6.26
N GLU A 986 32.19 7.53 7.38
CA GLU A 986 32.47 8.82 8.01
C GLU A 986 33.20 9.78 7.05
N GLU A 987 34.14 9.30 6.24
CA GLU A 987 34.82 10.10 5.22
C GLU A 987 33.89 10.56 4.08
N GLN A 988 32.89 9.76 3.71
CA GLN A 988 31.92 10.13 2.68
C GLN A 988 30.90 11.15 3.22
N ALA A 989 30.45 11.00 4.48
CA ALA A 989 29.66 12.01 5.18
C ALA A 989 30.46 13.30 5.38
N ALA A 990 31.74 13.20 5.73
CA ALA A 990 32.66 14.34 5.82
C ALA A 990 32.90 14.99 4.45
N ALA A 991 33.05 14.24 3.36
CA ALA A 991 33.17 14.81 2.02
C ALA A 991 31.88 15.52 1.55
N GLN A 992 30.71 15.14 2.09
CA GLN A 992 29.43 15.80 1.87
C GLN A 992 29.16 16.98 2.83
N SER A 993 29.94 17.14 3.90
CA SER A 993 29.77 18.19 4.92
C SER A 993 31.01 19.06 5.15
N ALA A 994 32.12 18.80 4.45
CA ALA A 994 33.30 19.63 4.41
C ALA A 994 32.95 21.02 3.82
N PRO A 995 33.63 22.10 4.24
CA PRO A 995 33.34 23.44 3.73
C PRO A 995 33.76 23.59 2.26
N ALA A 996 32.85 23.26 1.34
CA ALA A 996 32.91 23.80 -0.01
C ALA A 996 32.92 25.34 0.09
N THR A 997 33.91 25.99 -0.53
CA THR A 997 34.04 27.45 -0.52
C THR A 997 32.72 28.08 -0.97
N PRO A 998 32.10 28.98 -0.19
CA PRO A 998 30.63 29.09 -0.15
C PRO A 998 30.00 29.74 -1.40
N VAL A 999 29.71 28.92 -2.41
CA VAL A 999 28.76 29.23 -3.49
C VAL A 999 27.36 28.79 -3.03
N VAL A 1000 26.72 29.63 -2.24
CA VAL A 1000 25.42 29.31 -1.61
C VAL A 1000 24.25 29.55 -2.57
N GLU A 1001 23.84 28.49 -3.25
CA GLU A 1001 22.48 28.38 -3.82
C GLU A 1001 21.54 27.69 -2.82
N GLU A 1002 20.85 28.49 -2.01
CA GLU A 1002 19.71 28.01 -1.21
C GLU A 1002 18.57 27.54 -2.13
N ARG A 1003 18.49 26.23 -2.43
CA ARG A 1003 17.24 25.61 -2.89
C ARG A 1003 16.26 25.43 -1.73
N ARG A 1004 15.73 26.53 -1.21
CA ARG A 1004 14.52 26.50 -0.37
C ARG A 1004 13.37 25.92 -1.19
N ALA A 1005 12.58 25.04 -0.59
CA ALA A 1005 11.27 24.72 -1.14
C ALA A 1005 10.42 26.02 -1.13
N ALA A 1006 10.03 26.50 -2.30
CA ALA A 1006 9.42 27.80 -2.46
C ALA A 1006 7.93 27.77 -2.03
N THR A 1007 7.68 27.99 -0.74
CA THR A 1007 6.33 28.23 -0.22
C THR A 1007 5.72 29.45 -0.94
N PRO A 1008 4.55 29.32 -1.61
CA PRO A 1008 3.98 30.44 -2.36
C PRO A 1008 3.78 31.68 -1.50
N ARG A 1009 4.31 32.83 -1.94
CA ARG A 1009 4.39 34.06 -1.15
C ARG A 1009 2.99 34.47 -0.64
N PRO A 1010 2.85 34.80 0.66
CA PRO A 1010 1.56 35.05 1.27
C PRO A 1010 0.90 36.29 0.66
N ARG A 1011 -0.40 36.19 0.35
CA ARG A 1011 -1.15 37.24 -0.35
C ARG A 1011 -1.23 38.51 0.52
N PRO A 1012 -0.72 39.67 0.06
CA PRO A 1012 -0.81 40.91 0.83
C PRO A 1012 -2.25 41.43 0.85
N LYS A 1013 -2.57 42.26 1.85
CA LYS A 1013 -3.93 42.79 2.08
C LYS A 1013 -4.40 43.79 1.00
N VAL A 1014 -3.46 44.38 0.26
CA VAL A 1014 -3.68 45.32 -0.85
C VAL A 1014 -2.60 45.05 -1.90
N THR A 1015 -2.97 45.06 -3.18
CA THR A 1015 -2.08 44.97 -4.35
C THR A 1015 -2.31 46.17 -5.27
N ALA A 1016 -1.31 46.53 -6.07
CA ALA A 1016 -1.48 47.47 -7.18
C ALA A 1016 -1.85 46.67 -8.44
N GLY A 1017 -2.97 46.99 -9.10
CA GLY A 1017 -3.50 46.20 -10.21
C GLY A 1017 -3.67 46.99 -11.51
N ARG A 1018 -3.13 46.46 -12.62
CA ARG A 1018 -3.42 46.89 -13.99
C ARG A 1018 -4.44 45.94 -14.61
N THR A 1019 -5.63 46.44 -14.93
CA THR A 1019 -6.64 45.71 -15.71
C THR A 1019 -6.52 46.08 -17.19
N GLU A 1020 -6.32 45.07 -18.03
CA GLU A 1020 -6.22 45.21 -19.49
C GLU A 1020 -7.26 44.35 -20.20
N ARG A 1021 -7.87 44.89 -21.26
CA ARG A 1021 -8.90 44.20 -22.05
C ARG A 1021 -8.27 43.66 -23.33
N VAL A 1022 -8.20 42.34 -23.46
CA VAL A 1022 -7.54 41.68 -24.61
C VAL A 1022 -8.59 41.04 -25.52
N GLU A 1023 -8.46 41.26 -26.84
CA GLU A 1023 -9.25 40.53 -27.86
C GLU A 1023 -8.68 39.11 -28.07
N THR A 1024 -9.52 38.08 -27.94
CA THR A 1024 -9.14 36.67 -28.19
C THR A 1024 -10.13 36.01 -29.16
N PRO A 1025 -9.82 34.84 -29.75
CA PRO A 1025 -10.78 34.15 -30.63
C PRO A 1025 -12.08 33.76 -29.95
N ARG A 1026 -12.06 33.49 -28.63
CA ARG A 1026 -13.25 33.22 -27.80
C ARG A 1026 -13.92 34.51 -27.27
N GLY A 1027 -13.54 35.67 -27.81
CA GLY A 1027 -14.10 36.97 -27.45
C GLY A 1027 -13.21 37.77 -26.48
N ARG A 1028 -13.82 38.77 -25.84
CA ARG A 1028 -13.14 39.76 -24.99
C ARG A 1028 -12.97 39.25 -23.57
N ILE A 1029 -11.73 39.24 -23.09
CA ILE A 1029 -11.39 38.97 -21.69
C ILE A 1029 -10.78 40.22 -21.06
N TYR A 1030 -10.84 40.31 -19.72
CA TYR A 1030 -10.09 41.30 -18.96
C TYR A 1030 -9.05 40.58 -18.11
N VAL A 1031 -7.77 40.84 -18.35
CA VAL A 1031 -6.64 40.31 -17.57
C VAL A 1031 -6.22 41.37 -16.55
N VAL A 1032 -6.21 41.01 -15.27
CA VAL A 1032 -5.79 41.89 -14.16
C VAL A 1032 -4.44 41.40 -13.65
N VAL A 1033 -3.37 42.06 -14.05
CA VAL A 1033 -2.03 41.83 -13.52
C VAL A 1033 -1.89 42.64 -12.22
N ASN A 1034 -1.65 41.95 -11.12
CA ASN A 1034 -1.43 42.55 -9.81
C ASN A 1034 0.04 42.47 -9.41
N GLU A 1035 0.50 43.50 -8.71
CA GLU A 1035 1.84 43.63 -8.15
C GLU A 1035 1.76 43.94 -6.65
N ASP A 1036 2.80 43.52 -5.92
CA ASP A 1036 3.05 43.90 -4.53
C ASP A 1036 4.43 44.61 -4.42
N GLU A 1037 4.94 44.83 -3.21
CA GLU A 1037 6.27 45.46 -3.00
C GLU A 1037 7.45 44.65 -3.57
N TRP A 1038 7.22 43.44 -4.07
CA TRP A 1038 8.15 42.57 -4.79
C TRP A 1038 7.77 42.40 -6.29
N GLY A 1039 6.88 43.27 -6.81
CA GLY A 1039 6.42 43.29 -8.20
C GLY A 1039 5.32 42.27 -8.51
N VAL A 1040 5.18 41.86 -9.77
CA VAL A 1040 4.08 40.96 -10.24
C VAL A 1040 3.85 39.75 -9.34
N CYS A 1041 2.61 39.59 -8.87
CA CYS A 1041 2.22 38.63 -7.83
C CYS A 1041 1.08 37.69 -8.27
N GLU A 1042 0.02 38.21 -8.88
CA GLU A 1042 -1.19 37.46 -9.23
C GLU A 1042 -1.74 37.97 -10.57
N VAL A 1043 -2.27 37.07 -11.39
CA VAL A 1043 -2.95 37.41 -12.65
C VAL A 1043 -4.35 36.80 -12.65
N PHE A 1044 -5.37 37.64 -12.58
CA PHE A 1044 -6.76 37.21 -12.69
C PHE A 1044 -7.26 37.41 -14.11
N VAL A 1045 -8.16 36.53 -14.57
CA VAL A 1045 -8.80 36.64 -15.88
C VAL A 1045 -10.30 36.65 -15.69
N HIS A 1046 -10.94 37.78 -16.00
CA HIS A 1046 -12.39 37.88 -16.04
C HIS A 1046 -12.87 37.52 -17.46
N SER A 1047 -13.49 36.36 -17.54
CA SER A 1047 -14.11 35.78 -18.74
C SER A 1047 -15.37 35.00 -18.33
N LEU A 1048 -16.18 34.59 -19.29
CA LEU A 1048 -17.22 33.56 -19.11
C LEU A 1048 -16.67 32.14 -19.37
N ASP A 1049 -15.41 32.04 -19.80
CA ASP A 1049 -14.70 30.79 -20.07
C ASP A 1049 -13.97 30.29 -18.81
N VAL A 1050 -14.27 29.06 -18.39
CA VAL A 1050 -13.68 28.44 -17.18
C VAL A 1050 -12.18 28.13 -17.37
N GLU A 1051 -11.73 27.88 -18.59
CA GLU A 1051 -10.30 27.66 -18.89
C GLU A 1051 -9.48 28.92 -18.58
N ALA A 1052 -10.08 30.11 -18.73
CA ALA A 1052 -9.43 31.39 -18.44
C ALA A 1052 -9.10 31.57 -16.95
N GLU A 1053 -10.02 31.18 -16.07
CA GLU A 1053 -9.80 31.24 -14.61
C GLU A 1053 -8.72 30.24 -14.17
N GLY A 1054 -8.70 29.06 -14.79
CA GLY A 1054 -7.65 28.05 -14.58
C GLY A 1054 -6.25 28.59 -14.92
N VAL A 1055 -6.08 29.18 -16.12
CA VAL A 1055 -4.81 29.79 -16.53
C VAL A 1055 -4.38 30.91 -15.58
N GLY A 1056 -5.28 31.82 -15.18
CA GLY A 1056 -4.96 32.88 -14.24
C GLY A 1056 -4.53 32.36 -12.85
N ARG A 1057 -5.23 31.35 -12.33
CA ARG A 1057 -4.88 30.70 -11.05
C ARG A 1057 -3.51 30.02 -11.10
N LEU A 1058 -3.17 29.34 -12.19
CA LEU A 1058 -1.87 28.69 -12.37
C LEU A 1058 -0.72 29.69 -12.53
N ALA A 1059 -0.91 30.74 -13.35
CA ALA A 1059 0.06 31.84 -13.48
C ALA A 1059 0.30 32.54 -12.13
N SER A 1060 -0.77 32.80 -11.36
CA SER A 1060 -0.69 33.35 -10.00
C SER A 1060 0.01 32.41 -9.01
N LEU A 1061 -0.10 31.09 -9.18
CA LEU A 1061 0.63 30.14 -8.33
C LEU A 1061 2.13 30.15 -8.67
N ALA A 1062 2.50 30.19 -9.95
CA ALA A 1062 3.90 30.27 -10.39
C ALA A 1062 4.59 31.57 -9.93
N LEU A 1063 3.95 32.73 -10.14
CA LEU A 1063 4.47 34.04 -9.73
C LEU A 1063 4.61 34.19 -8.21
N ARG A 1064 3.73 33.56 -7.42
CA ARG A 1064 3.89 33.49 -5.95
C ARG A 1064 4.91 32.44 -5.52
N GLY A 1065 5.09 31.38 -6.29
CA GLY A 1065 6.11 30.33 -6.08
C GLY A 1065 7.53 30.73 -6.49
N GLY A 1066 7.78 31.98 -6.90
CA GLY A 1066 9.12 32.46 -7.25
C GLY A 1066 9.64 32.00 -8.62
N ILE A 1067 8.73 31.65 -9.55
CA ILE A 1067 9.08 31.43 -10.95
C ILE A 1067 9.27 32.79 -11.65
N ASP A 1068 10.27 32.90 -12.52
CA ASP A 1068 10.54 34.13 -13.27
C ASP A 1068 9.34 34.48 -14.17
N PRO A 1069 8.82 35.72 -14.15
CA PRO A 1069 7.72 36.13 -15.02
C PRO A 1069 7.99 35.89 -16.51
N ARG A 1070 9.25 35.86 -16.95
CA ARG A 1070 9.66 35.56 -18.33
C ARG A 1070 9.38 34.11 -18.72
N GLU A 1071 9.64 33.17 -17.82
CA GLU A 1071 9.27 31.76 -18.01
C GLU A 1071 7.74 31.62 -18.08
N VAL A 1072 7.00 32.33 -17.23
CA VAL A 1072 5.53 32.33 -17.26
C VAL A 1072 5.01 32.90 -18.59
N ILE A 1073 5.63 33.96 -19.12
CA ILE A 1073 5.32 34.50 -20.46
C ILE A 1073 5.64 33.48 -21.56
N GLU A 1074 6.82 32.86 -21.54
CA GLU A 1074 7.22 31.91 -22.59
C GLU A 1074 6.27 30.70 -22.64
N GLN A 1075 6.07 30.02 -21.51
CA GLN A 1075 5.29 28.78 -21.46
C GLN A 1075 3.82 29.02 -21.85
N LEU A 1076 3.24 30.17 -21.45
CA LEU A 1076 1.89 30.56 -21.87
C LEU A 1076 1.83 30.98 -23.34
N TRP A 1077 2.90 31.56 -23.90
CA TRP A 1077 2.94 31.95 -25.31
C TRP A 1077 3.13 30.76 -26.28
N ARG A 1078 3.72 29.65 -25.81
CA ARG A 1078 3.81 28.37 -26.54
C ARG A 1078 2.44 27.75 -26.88
N VAL A 1079 1.37 28.12 -26.18
CA VAL A 1079 0.02 27.54 -26.35
C VAL A 1079 -0.69 28.18 -27.55
N GLN A 1080 -0.76 27.47 -28.68
CA GLN A 1080 -1.33 27.97 -29.94
C GLN A 1080 -2.65 27.30 -30.35
N SER A 1081 -3.49 28.02 -31.10
CA SER A 1081 -4.71 27.53 -31.76
C SER A 1081 -4.68 27.82 -33.27
N LYS A 1082 -5.58 27.19 -34.03
CA LYS A 1082 -5.87 27.53 -35.43
C LYS A 1082 -6.70 28.81 -35.57
N GLU A 1083 -7.40 29.20 -34.52
CA GLU A 1083 -8.22 30.42 -34.49
C GLU A 1083 -7.37 31.64 -34.15
N VAL A 1084 -7.67 32.80 -34.74
CA VAL A 1084 -6.83 34.00 -34.66
C VAL A 1084 -7.65 35.23 -34.35
N ALA A 1085 -7.21 35.99 -33.34
CA ALA A 1085 -7.63 37.36 -33.07
C ALA A 1085 -6.44 38.32 -33.20
N PHE A 1086 -6.75 39.61 -33.34
CA PHE A 1086 -5.77 40.69 -33.34
C PHE A 1086 -6.14 41.68 -32.26
N ASP A 1087 -5.34 41.70 -31.21
CA ASP A 1087 -5.45 42.66 -30.13
C ASP A 1087 -4.71 43.96 -30.48
N ARG A 1088 -5.14 45.11 -29.93
CA ARG A 1088 -4.48 46.41 -30.13
C ARG A 1088 -4.30 47.12 -28.80
N SER A 1089 -3.04 47.40 -28.43
CA SER A 1089 -2.65 48.15 -27.24
C SER A 1089 -3.11 49.62 -27.30
N SER A 1090 -2.95 50.35 -26.19
CA SER A 1090 -3.24 51.79 -26.15
C SER A 1090 -2.27 52.64 -26.98
N SER A 1091 -1.04 52.16 -27.23
CA SER A 1091 -0.09 52.77 -28.17
C SER A 1091 -0.44 52.54 -29.65
N GLY A 1092 -1.45 51.71 -29.94
CA GLY A 1092 -1.83 51.30 -31.29
C GLY A 1092 -1.08 50.06 -31.81
N THR A 1093 -0.20 49.46 -31.00
CA THR A 1093 0.53 48.22 -31.35
C THR A 1093 -0.43 47.04 -31.45
N VAL A 1094 -0.58 46.50 -32.68
CA VAL A 1094 -1.44 45.35 -33.00
C VAL A 1094 -0.67 44.04 -32.90
N VAL A 1095 -1.14 43.10 -32.07
CA VAL A 1095 -0.51 41.81 -31.77
C VAL A 1095 -1.46 40.66 -32.13
N ARG A 1096 -0.97 39.63 -32.81
CA ARG A 1096 -1.72 38.40 -33.12
C ARG A 1096 -1.81 37.48 -31.90
N VAL A 1097 -3.02 37.07 -31.51
CA VAL A 1097 -3.31 36.21 -30.35
C VAL A 1097 -4.20 35.04 -30.78
N THR A 1098 -3.85 33.81 -30.41
CA THR A 1098 -4.59 32.59 -30.78
C THR A 1098 -5.24 31.87 -29.59
N THR A 1099 -4.82 32.15 -28.36
CA THR A 1099 -5.36 31.49 -27.15
C THR A 1099 -5.50 32.45 -25.98
N ILE A 1100 -6.30 32.05 -24.98
CA ILE A 1100 -6.43 32.79 -23.71
C ILE A 1100 -5.10 32.78 -22.94
N ALA A 1101 -4.31 31.70 -23.03
CA ALA A 1101 -2.95 31.66 -22.48
C ALA A 1101 -2.03 32.72 -23.10
N GLN A 1102 -2.04 32.86 -24.43
CA GLN A 1102 -1.33 33.94 -25.12
C GLN A 1102 -1.85 35.33 -24.71
N ALA A 1103 -3.15 35.51 -24.49
CA ALA A 1103 -3.70 36.77 -24.00
C ALA A 1103 -3.21 37.14 -22.59
N VAL A 1104 -3.06 36.15 -21.70
CA VAL A 1104 -2.47 36.32 -20.36
C VAL A 1104 -0.99 36.69 -20.46
N ALA A 1105 -0.21 35.98 -21.29
CA ALA A 1105 1.19 36.30 -21.55
C ALA A 1105 1.40 37.68 -22.17
N LEU A 1106 0.49 38.14 -23.04
CA LEU A 1106 0.52 39.47 -23.65
C LEU A 1106 0.30 40.57 -22.60
N ALA A 1107 -0.71 40.43 -21.74
CA ALA A 1107 -0.99 41.41 -20.68
C ALA A 1107 0.15 41.45 -19.62
N LEU A 1108 0.68 40.29 -19.24
CA LEU A 1108 1.84 40.20 -18.33
C LEU A 1108 3.09 40.82 -18.97
N GLY A 1109 3.35 40.54 -20.25
CA GLY A 1109 4.45 41.16 -20.99
C GLY A 1109 4.30 42.67 -21.18
N ARG A 1110 3.08 43.18 -21.42
CA ARG A 1110 2.81 44.63 -21.49
C ARG A 1110 2.93 45.33 -20.14
N ALA A 1111 2.64 44.65 -19.03
CA ALA A 1111 2.89 45.17 -17.69
C ALA A 1111 4.40 45.34 -17.42
N LEU A 1112 5.23 44.38 -17.86
CA LEU A 1112 6.68 44.35 -17.59
C LEU A 1112 7.54 45.10 -18.62
N TYR A 1113 7.08 45.22 -19.87
CA TYR A 1113 7.85 45.76 -21.02
C TYR A 1113 7.13 46.88 -21.79
N GLY A 1114 5.92 47.26 -21.36
CA GLY A 1114 5.14 48.35 -21.97
C GLY A 1114 4.26 47.93 -23.17
N GLU A 1115 3.46 48.88 -23.65
CA GLU A 1115 2.40 48.68 -24.66
C GLU A 1115 2.87 48.07 -25.99
N ASP A 1116 4.15 48.26 -26.32
CA ASP A 1116 4.75 47.88 -27.60
C ASP A 1116 5.39 46.48 -27.60
N PHE A 1117 5.09 45.64 -26.60
CA PHE A 1117 5.52 44.24 -26.55
C PHE A 1117 5.02 43.43 -27.77
N ARG A 1118 5.93 42.77 -28.50
CA ARG A 1118 5.67 42.07 -29.79
C ARG A 1118 5.99 40.55 -29.79
N PRO A 1119 5.42 39.75 -28.88
CA PRO A 1119 5.67 38.31 -28.82
C PRO A 1119 5.16 37.55 -30.07
N ASP A 1120 4.34 38.19 -30.90
CA ASP A 1120 3.84 37.67 -32.17
C ASP A 1120 4.79 37.83 -33.36
N LYS A 1121 5.84 38.64 -33.23
CA LYS A 1121 6.89 38.84 -34.24
C LYS A 1121 8.21 38.20 -33.84
N GLU A 1122 8.56 38.31 -32.57
CA GLU A 1122 9.76 37.72 -31.99
C GLU A 1122 9.32 36.87 -30.81
N PHE A 1123 9.62 35.57 -30.87
CA PHE A 1123 9.09 34.63 -29.88
C PHE A 1123 9.72 34.91 -28.50
N PRO A 1124 8.92 35.11 -27.44
CA PRO A 1124 9.39 35.62 -26.14
C PRO A 1124 10.08 34.53 -25.32
N ARG A 1125 11.34 34.22 -25.67
CA ARG A 1125 12.17 33.27 -24.90
C ARG A 1125 12.63 33.87 -23.57
N ALA A 1126 12.61 33.08 -22.51
CA ALA A 1126 12.90 33.59 -21.16
C ALA A 1126 14.37 34.04 -20.97
N ASP A 1127 15.29 33.45 -21.72
CA ASP A 1127 16.72 33.81 -21.78
C ASP A 1127 17.00 35.10 -22.57
N VAL A 1128 16.18 35.40 -23.59
CA VAL A 1128 16.30 36.59 -24.45
C VAL A 1128 15.55 37.80 -23.88
N LEU A 1129 14.46 37.60 -23.13
CA LEU A 1129 13.67 38.71 -22.59
C LEU A 1129 14.45 39.52 -21.53
N PRO A 1130 14.44 40.87 -21.60
CA PRO A 1130 15.07 41.74 -20.60
C PRO A 1130 14.56 41.45 -19.18
N ALA A 1131 15.39 41.72 -18.16
CA ALA A 1131 14.93 41.65 -16.78
C ALA A 1131 13.72 42.60 -16.55
N PRO A 1132 12.68 42.18 -15.81
CA PRO A 1132 11.48 42.99 -15.59
C PRO A 1132 11.83 44.31 -14.88
N VAL A 1133 11.23 45.41 -15.35
CA VAL A 1133 11.66 46.76 -14.98
C VAL A 1133 10.77 47.37 -13.89
N ASN A 1134 10.80 46.84 -12.67
CA ASN A 1134 10.26 47.57 -11.51
C ASN A 1134 10.81 47.17 -10.12
N HIS A 1135 11.12 48.21 -9.33
CA HIS A 1135 11.40 48.22 -7.89
C HIS A 1135 12.65 47.49 -7.32
N VAL A 1136 13.37 48.23 -6.46
CA VAL A 1136 14.67 47.87 -5.84
C VAL A 1136 14.62 46.57 -5.03
N ARG A 1137 13.44 46.16 -4.51
CA ARG A 1137 13.28 44.92 -3.73
C ARG A 1137 13.19 43.64 -4.59
N GLN A 1138 12.94 43.73 -5.90
CA GLN A 1138 12.97 42.53 -6.75
C GLN A 1138 14.34 41.84 -6.78
N GLN A 1139 15.43 42.59 -6.63
CA GLN A 1139 16.79 42.04 -6.62
C GLN A 1139 17.06 41.10 -5.43
N THR A 1140 16.19 41.07 -4.42
CA THR A 1140 16.29 40.13 -3.28
C THR A 1140 15.57 38.80 -3.54
N LEU A 1141 14.74 38.70 -4.59
CA LEU A 1141 14.17 37.43 -5.06
C LEU A 1141 15.11 36.77 -6.06
N LYS A 1142 15.86 35.76 -5.60
CA LYS A 1142 16.60 34.86 -6.50
C LYS A 1142 15.61 33.95 -7.24
N PHE A 1143 15.26 34.31 -8.47
CA PHE A 1143 14.63 33.39 -9.41
C PHE A 1143 15.59 32.23 -9.73
N ALA A 1144 15.09 31.00 -9.79
CA ALA A 1144 15.93 29.80 -9.93
C ALA A 1144 16.48 29.64 -11.36
N PRO A 1145 17.81 29.46 -11.56
CA PRO A 1145 18.38 29.19 -12.89
C PRO A 1145 17.92 27.85 -13.48
N ASN A 1146 17.85 27.79 -14.81
CA ASN A 1146 17.31 26.65 -15.54
C ASN A 1146 18.14 25.36 -15.39
N ALA A 1147 17.45 24.23 -15.27
CA ALA A 1147 18.05 22.91 -15.12
C ALA A 1147 18.51 22.29 -16.46
N GLY A 1148 19.48 22.94 -17.12
CA GLY A 1148 20.39 22.29 -18.05
C GLY A 1148 20.27 22.63 -19.54
N VAL A 1149 21.18 23.48 -20.01
CA VAL A 1149 21.96 23.24 -21.24
C VAL A 1149 23.42 23.54 -20.94
N ALA A 1150 24.32 22.61 -21.21
CA ALA A 1150 25.76 22.85 -21.13
C ALA A 1150 26.27 23.33 -22.50
N SER A 1151 26.21 24.63 -22.76
CA SER A 1151 26.73 25.25 -23.99
C SER A 1151 28.03 26.02 -23.71
N GLY A 1152 29.16 25.43 -24.08
CA GLY A 1152 30.46 26.11 -24.06
C GLY A 1152 30.68 26.93 -25.33
N SER A 1153 30.54 28.26 -25.23
CA SER A 1153 30.92 29.22 -26.27
C SER A 1153 31.22 30.58 -25.65
N GLU A 1154 32.36 31.18 -26.01
CA GLU A 1154 32.85 32.45 -25.45
C GLU A 1154 32.00 33.67 -25.91
N PRO A 1155 31.98 34.77 -25.13
CA PRO A 1155 31.13 35.93 -25.44
C PRO A 1155 31.66 36.76 -26.61
N ILE A 1156 30.75 37.15 -27.51
CA ILE A 1156 31.00 38.11 -28.60
C ILE A 1156 30.67 39.54 -28.09
N PRO A 1157 31.47 40.59 -28.39
CA PRO A 1157 31.26 41.93 -27.82
C PRO A 1157 30.03 42.68 -28.35
N GLU A 1158 29.53 43.64 -27.56
CA GLU A 1158 28.42 44.53 -27.90
C GLU A 1158 28.73 45.47 -29.08
N VAL A 1159 27.77 45.67 -30.00
CA VAL A 1159 27.75 46.83 -30.92
C VAL A 1159 26.33 47.34 -31.19
N GLY A 1160 26.08 48.60 -30.81
CA GLY A 1160 25.37 49.62 -31.60
C GLY A 1160 23.95 49.36 -32.15
N ILE A 1161 22.97 50.09 -31.63
CA ILE A 1161 21.61 50.21 -32.20
C ILE A 1161 21.62 51.02 -33.51
N ALA A 1162 21.01 50.50 -34.57
CA ALA A 1162 20.56 51.31 -35.73
C ALA A 1162 19.30 50.74 -36.42
N ARG A 1163 18.38 51.63 -36.80
CA ARG A 1163 17.28 51.46 -37.76
C ARG A 1163 17.27 52.69 -38.71
N PRO A 1164 16.43 52.76 -39.76
CA PRO A 1164 16.46 51.94 -40.97
C PRO A 1164 16.49 52.81 -42.24
N THR A 1165 16.61 52.24 -43.44
CA THR A 1165 16.29 52.94 -44.71
C THR A 1165 15.57 52.04 -45.70
N ASN A 1166 14.55 52.58 -46.38
CA ASN A 1166 13.79 51.90 -47.42
C ASN A 1166 14.50 52.01 -48.79
N GLY A 1167 14.21 51.07 -49.69
CA GLY A 1167 14.53 51.16 -51.12
C GLY A 1167 13.66 50.21 -51.93
N GLU A 1168 12.77 50.75 -52.77
CA GLU A 1168 11.88 49.96 -53.65
C GLU A 1168 12.53 49.72 -55.02
N ALA A 1169 12.36 48.52 -55.60
CA ALA A 1169 12.15 48.36 -57.05
C ALA A 1169 11.72 46.93 -57.45
N ALA A 1170 10.79 46.88 -58.41
CA ALA A 1170 10.18 45.74 -59.08
C ALA A 1170 11.10 44.67 -59.71
N GLY A 1171 10.53 43.50 -60.08
CA GLY A 1171 11.00 42.75 -61.26
C GLY A 1171 10.78 41.23 -61.32
N ASN A 1172 9.59 40.80 -61.71
CA ASN A 1172 9.20 39.46 -62.22
C ASN A 1172 10.27 38.36 -62.43
N SER A 1173 10.02 37.18 -61.86
CA SER A 1173 9.71 35.97 -62.66
C SER A 1173 8.96 34.93 -61.80
N ASP A 1174 7.84 34.40 -62.30
CA ASP A 1174 6.96 33.52 -61.52
C ASP A 1174 7.22 32.03 -61.82
N HIS A 1175 7.81 31.33 -60.84
CA HIS A 1175 7.55 29.92 -60.48
C HIS A 1175 8.50 29.50 -59.36
N SER A 1176 8.27 30.02 -58.14
CA SER A 1176 8.83 29.45 -56.91
C SER A 1176 7.68 29.03 -56.00
N ALA A 1177 7.74 27.82 -55.46
CA ALA A 1177 6.69 27.30 -54.58
C ALA A 1177 6.65 28.13 -53.29
N ARG A 1178 5.53 28.83 -53.05
CA ARG A 1178 5.33 29.60 -51.81
C ARG A 1178 5.20 28.63 -50.64
N MET A 1179 6.26 28.48 -49.85
CA MET A 1179 6.20 27.83 -48.55
C MET A 1179 5.29 28.66 -47.63
N GLU A 1180 4.10 28.15 -47.31
CA GLU A 1180 3.23 28.78 -46.33
C GLU A 1180 3.82 28.69 -44.92
N PHE A 1181 3.77 29.81 -44.20
CA PHE A 1181 4.12 29.88 -42.78
C PHE A 1181 3.00 29.25 -41.94
N ILE A 1182 3.18 27.99 -41.53
CA ILE A 1182 2.18 27.28 -40.72
C ILE A 1182 2.25 27.69 -39.24
N GLY A 1183 3.46 28.00 -38.76
CA GLY A 1183 3.73 28.27 -37.35
C GLY A 1183 5.19 28.11 -36.97
N ILE A 1184 5.42 27.83 -35.69
CA ILE A 1184 6.76 27.69 -35.09
C ILE A 1184 6.91 26.25 -34.58
N CYS A 1185 8.09 25.67 -34.78
CA CYS A 1185 8.42 24.31 -34.37
C CYS A 1185 8.42 24.21 -32.83
N PRO A 1186 7.69 23.23 -32.23
CA PRO A 1186 7.62 23.09 -30.78
C PRO A 1186 9.00 22.77 -30.16
N ASP A 1187 9.81 21.98 -30.85
CA ASP A 1187 11.08 21.43 -30.34
C ASP A 1187 12.21 22.48 -30.28
N CYS A 1188 12.33 23.34 -31.30
CA CYS A 1188 13.48 24.25 -31.45
C CYS A 1188 13.13 25.74 -31.62
N GLY A 1189 11.85 26.08 -31.79
CA GLY A 1189 11.41 27.47 -31.98
C GLY A 1189 11.73 28.07 -33.35
N ALA A 1190 12.17 27.29 -34.34
CA ALA A 1190 12.37 27.74 -35.72
C ALA A 1190 11.06 27.67 -36.55
N GLN A 1191 11.04 28.30 -37.72
CA GLN A 1191 9.87 28.34 -38.60
C GLN A 1191 9.48 26.95 -39.13
N LEU A 1192 8.16 26.65 -39.14
CA LEU A 1192 7.58 25.51 -39.85
C LEU A 1192 7.17 25.91 -41.27
N VAL A 1193 7.46 25.03 -42.23
CA VAL A 1193 7.05 25.13 -43.64
C VAL A 1193 6.18 23.94 -44.03
N HIS A 1194 5.28 24.13 -44.99
CA HIS A 1194 4.40 23.05 -45.47
C HIS A 1194 5.03 22.35 -46.67
N GLU A 1195 5.31 21.06 -46.53
CA GLU A 1195 6.02 20.28 -47.53
C GLU A 1195 5.48 18.84 -47.56
N ASN A 1196 5.19 18.33 -48.77
CA ASN A 1196 4.61 16.99 -49.00
C ASN A 1196 3.33 16.67 -48.20
N GLY A 1197 2.57 17.68 -47.78
CA GLY A 1197 1.34 17.54 -47.00
C GLY A 1197 1.54 17.49 -45.48
N CYS A 1198 2.74 17.77 -44.98
CA CYS A 1198 3.09 17.76 -43.57
C CYS A 1198 3.78 19.06 -43.14
N ALA A 1199 3.68 19.41 -41.86
CA ALA A 1199 4.40 20.53 -41.25
C ALA A 1199 5.83 20.10 -40.91
N HIS A 1200 6.83 20.68 -41.58
CA HIS A 1200 8.24 20.33 -41.46
C HIS A 1200 9.08 21.48 -40.89
N CYS A 1201 10.05 21.19 -40.03
CA CYS A 1201 11.05 22.13 -39.52
C CYS A 1201 12.44 21.86 -40.10
N PRO A 1202 12.97 22.73 -40.98
CA PRO A 1202 14.30 22.54 -41.58
C PRO A 1202 15.46 22.68 -40.59
N SER A 1203 15.24 23.20 -39.38
CA SER A 1203 16.30 23.40 -38.37
C SER A 1203 16.54 22.22 -37.44
N CYS A 1204 15.56 21.32 -37.27
CA CYS A 1204 15.69 20.17 -36.36
C CYS A 1204 15.09 18.85 -36.90
N GLY A 1205 14.46 18.86 -38.09
CA GLY A 1205 13.84 17.68 -38.68
C GLY A 1205 12.48 17.29 -38.09
N TYR A 1206 11.91 18.09 -37.17
CA TYR A 1206 10.53 17.89 -36.70
C TYR A 1206 9.58 17.83 -37.90
N SER A 1207 8.76 16.79 -37.95
CA SER A 1207 7.76 16.59 -39.00
C SER A 1207 6.45 16.13 -38.39
N LYS A 1208 5.34 16.74 -38.82
CA LYS A 1208 4.00 16.34 -38.43
C LYS A 1208 3.01 16.42 -39.58
N CYS A 1209 2.50 15.27 -39.97
CA CYS A 1209 1.29 15.11 -40.77
C CYS A 1209 0.08 15.01 -39.81
#